data_AF-S4XSG0-F1
#
_entry.id   AF-S4XSG0-F1
#
_cell.length_a   1.000
_cell.length_b   1.000
_cell.length_c   1.000
_cell.angle_alpha   90.00
_cell.angle_beta   90.00
_cell.angle_gamma   90.00
#
_symmetry.space_group_name_H-M   'P 1'
#
loop_
_entity.id
_entity.type
_entity.pdbx_description
1 polymer ?
#
loop_
_entity_poly.entity_id
_entity_poly.type
_entity_poly.pdbx_seq_one_letter_code
_entity_poly.pdbx_strand_id
1 'polypeptide(L)'
;MAAGLGVALALAAAPRSAAAQCGAAPPVEQLVDGRAFLWDVGTDGVINNGSIDAFDTGMLLRVDGLRFPSSARAAEMDGRQLVHGPALLGSLEVTRKVYVPTEEGWARFLEIVHNPTAAALPAVVRVETNVGSDNSTVITQSHTGDLEFTPADRWLATDDVDAGGDPSLHFNFYGSSAAVVPGSVGMATDDCAATQGPVVEFALSVPPGGTRILMHFGGQHASQADAHASAVTLDALPAAALLGLTAAERAGVVNWDLGDDADGDGDGAGDADDNCPSVPNPDQANHDGDGLGDACDGDDDNDASSDEDDNCPLVPNPDQANHDSDGLGDTCDGDDDDDASSDEDDNCPFVPNPEQSDSDGDGLGDACDGDDDNDASSDEDDNCPFVPNPEQSDTDGDGLGDACDGDDDNDASSDEDDNCPLVPNPEQTDADGDGLGDACDAGALDRDNDGVEDGSDNCPSTPNVDQSDIDRDGDGDACDDDDDNDGAPDAADNCLFLSNPSQSDTDGDGQGDRCDDDDDNDGAPDAADNCPLLSNRGQEDANGDGVGDACACDAPPKPDGTPCDDGDPCTLADACDGGVCRGGAPVECAPSGNVCTAARCHPRYGECTLVPNEGARCPGGTCVAGGCAPDDAGNGGGGAGGDAGAGGDAGNGGAGGDSGAGGDGGDAGSGGGDAGNGGGGGADGGGAAPRPGGADPRAHGNGCGLAERSDGPATSAAAWLAAVALLVGWRRRRA
;
A
#
# COMPACT_ATOMS: atom_id res chain seq x y z
N MET A 1 -44.87 -24.01 66.73
CA MET A 1 -44.06 -25.24 66.66
C MET A 1 -43.70 -25.39 65.18
N ALA A 2 -42.47 -25.37 64.71
CA ALA A 2 -41.19 -25.68 65.32
C ALA A 2 -40.11 -24.68 64.87
N ALA A 3 -39.21 -24.36 65.81
CA ALA A 3 -37.98 -23.64 65.55
C ALA A 3 -36.96 -24.60 64.91
N GLY A 4 -36.28 -24.15 63.86
CA GLY A 4 -35.10 -24.80 63.29
C GLY A 4 -33.93 -23.83 63.32
N LEU A 5 -33.11 -23.94 64.36
CA LEU A 5 -31.77 -23.32 64.42
C LEU A 5 -30.93 -23.88 63.27
N GLY A 6 -30.54 -23.02 62.33
CA GLY A 6 -29.42 -23.26 61.43
C GLY A 6 -28.25 -22.38 61.85
N VAL A 7 -27.43 -22.89 62.77
CA VAL A 7 -26.13 -22.29 63.09
C VAL A 7 -25.24 -22.51 61.87
N ALA A 8 -24.96 -21.46 61.09
CA ALA A 8 -23.94 -21.47 60.06
C ALA A 8 -22.58 -21.53 60.75
N LEU A 9 -21.86 -22.62 60.46
CA LEU A 9 -20.54 -22.93 60.95
C LEU A 9 -19.55 -21.94 60.29
N ALA A 10 -19.13 -20.91 61.01
CA ALA A 10 -18.01 -20.08 60.59
C ALA A 10 -16.75 -20.95 60.54
N LEU A 11 -16.28 -21.29 59.34
CA LEU A 11 -14.90 -21.77 59.15
C LEU A 11 -13.97 -20.61 59.49
N ALA A 12 -13.44 -20.60 60.70
CA ALA A 12 -12.31 -19.77 61.05
C ALA A 12 -11.10 -20.26 60.24
N ALA A 13 -10.78 -19.57 59.15
CA ALA A 13 -9.45 -19.64 58.56
C ALA A 13 -8.47 -19.03 59.58
N ALA A 14 -7.51 -19.84 60.05
CA ALA A 14 -6.40 -19.37 60.87
C ALA A 14 -5.60 -18.29 60.12
N PRO A 15 -5.01 -17.30 60.83
CA PRO A 15 -4.44 -16.12 60.20
C PRO A 15 -3.23 -16.51 59.35
N ARG A 16 -3.29 -16.22 58.05
CA ARG A 16 -2.07 -16.07 57.26
C ARG A 16 -1.31 -14.90 57.89
N SER A 17 -0.07 -15.15 58.32
CA SER A 17 0.82 -14.16 58.92
C SER A 17 0.72 -12.79 58.23
N ALA A 18 0.42 -11.73 59.02
CA ALA A 18 0.23 -10.35 58.57
C ALA A 18 1.29 -9.86 57.56
N ALA A 19 2.52 -10.37 57.65
CA ALA A 19 3.65 -9.98 56.78
C ALA A 19 3.47 -10.26 55.28
N ALA A 20 2.64 -11.22 54.86
CA ALA A 20 2.42 -11.49 53.42
C ALA A 20 1.33 -10.60 52.80
N GLN A 21 0.67 -9.76 53.61
CA GLN A 21 -0.50 -8.97 53.23
C GLN A 21 -0.17 -7.48 52.98
N CYS A 22 1.09 -7.08 53.13
CA CYS A 22 1.54 -5.69 53.21
C CYS A 22 2.58 -5.29 52.16
N GLY A 23 2.73 -6.06 51.08
CA GLY A 23 3.54 -5.61 49.94
C GLY A 23 2.74 -4.59 49.15
N ALA A 24 3.04 -3.30 49.29
CA ALA A 24 2.66 -2.31 48.29
C ALA A 24 3.29 -2.73 46.96
N ALA A 25 2.48 -2.86 45.91
CA ALA A 25 3.03 -2.99 44.57
C ALA A 25 3.68 -1.64 44.20
N PRO A 26 4.86 -1.64 43.55
CA PRO A 26 5.45 -0.38 43.09
C PRO A 26 4.42 0.39 42.26
N PRO A 27 4.36 1.73 42.40
CA PRO A 27 3.36 2.53 41.70
C PRO A 27 3.52 2.32 40.20
N VAL A 28 2.40 2.15 39.50
CA VAL A 28 2.39 2.02 38.04
C VAL A 28 2.01 3.31 37.34
N GLU A 29 1.44 4.28 38.08
CA GLU A 29 1.13 5.60 37.57
C GLU A 29 1.33 6.66 38.66
N GLN A 30 1.81 7.82 38.25
CA GLN A 30 1.99 8.99 39.12
C GLN A 30 1.16 10.13 38.53
N LEU A 31 -0.05 10.30 39.06
CA LEU A 31 -0.93 11.38 38.65
C LEU A 31 -0.70 12.57 39.56
N VAL A 32 -0.61 13.76 38.97
CA VAL A 32 -0.62 15.02 39.71
C VAL A 32 -1.98 15.67 39.50
N ASP A 33 -2.65 16.02 40.59
CA ASP A 33 -3.95 16.68 40.55
C ASP A 33 -3.86 18.20 40.36
N GLY A 34 -5.01 18.88 40.29
CA GLY A 34 -5.07 20.32 40.04
C GLY A 34 -4.51 21.20 41.13
N ARG A 35 -4.26 20.64 42.31
CA ARG A 35 -3.66 21.32 43.45
C ARG A 35 -2.22 20.88 43.71
N ALA A 36 -1.62 20.19 42.73
CA ALA A 36 -0.25 19.70 42.73
C ALA A 36 0.03 18.58 43.75
N PHE A 37 -0.99 17.82 44.19
CA PHE A 37 -0.77 16.61 44.97
C PHE A 37 -0.52 15.39 44.07
N LEU A 38 0.40 14.54 44.51
CA LEU A 38 0.79 13.29 43.86
C LEU A 38 -0.15 12.17 44.31
N TRP A 39 -0.57 11.37 43.33
CA TRP A 39 -1.34 10.15 43.47
C TRP A 39 -0.57 9.02 42.80
N ASP A 40 0.16 8.24 43.61
CA ASP A 40 1.02 7.14 43.19
C ASP A 40 0.28 5.80 43.28
N VAL A 41 -0.64 5.61 42.34
CA VAL A 41 -1.59 4.50 42.33
C VAL A 41 -0.89 3.17 42.02
N GLY A 42 -1.03 2.20 42.93
CA GLY A 42 -0.53 0.84 42.79
C GLY A 42 -1.33 -0.01 41.79
N THR A 43 -0.81 -1.18 41.40
CA THR A 43 -1.49 -2.10 40.46
C THR A 43 -2.84 -2.64 40.93
N ASP A 44 -3.10 -2.58 42.23
CA ASP A 44 -4.33 -2.96 42.92
C ASP A 44 -5.22 -1.74 43.27
N GLY A 45 -4.86 -0.55 42.77
CA GLY A 45 -5.63 0.68 42.91
C GLY A 45 -5.54 1.34 44.29
N VAL A 46 -4.61 0.91 45.15
CA VAL A 46 -4.27 1.59 46.42
C VAL A 46 -3.41 2.82 46.15
N ILE A 47 -3.45 3.79 47.06
CA ILE A 47 -2.50 4.91 47.06
C ILE A 47 -1.30 4.49 47.89
N ASN A 48 -0.09 4.51 47.33
CA ASN A 48 1.10 4.03 48.05
C ASN A 48 1.50 5.02 49.15
N ASN A 49 2.07 6.17 48.75
CA ASN A 49 2.55 7.19 49.68
C ASN A 49 1.80 8.53 49.54
N GLY A 50 1.25 8.84 48.36
CA GLY A 50 0.73 10.16 48.06
C GLY A 50 1.80 11.26 48.08
N SER A 51 1.39 12.52 48.21
CA SER A 51 2.31 13.64 48.38
C SER A 51 2.92 13.63 49.77
N ILE A 52 4.26 13.70 49.86
CA ILE A 52 4.96 13.89 51.14
C ILE A 52 4.47 12.85 52.17
N ASP A 53 4.38 11.58 51.77
CA ASP A 53 3.97 10.49 52.68
C ASP A 53 2.58 10.64 53.30
N ALA A 54 1.64 11.31 52.62
CA ALA A 54 0.27 11.46 53.11
C ALA A 54 -0.39 10.11 53.50
N PHE A 55 -0.05 9.03 52.79
CA PHE A 55 -0.58 7.69 53.03
C PHE A 55 0.54 6.69 53.28
N ASP A 56 0.22 5.62 54.01
CA ASP A 56 0.94 4.35 53.96
C ASP A 56 -0.06 3.27 53.52
N THR A 57 -0.21 3.03 52.21
CA THR A 57 -1.22 2.12 51.63
C THR A 57 -2.67 2.60 51.87
N GLY A 58 -3.02 3.75 51.29
CA GLY A 58 -4.36 4.32 51.35
C GLY A 58 -5.40 3.58 50.49
N MET A 59 -6.65 3.59 50.96
CA MET A 59 -7.84 3.13 50.25
C MET A 59 -7.86 1.65 49.83
N LEU A 60 -7.31 0.76 50.66
CA LEU A 60 -7.34 -0.68 50.45
C LEU A 60 -8.77 -1.24 50.32
N LEU A 61 -9.01 -2.05 49.28
CA LEU A 61 -10.27 -2.76 49.04
C LEU A 61 -10.21 -4.21 49.46
N ARG A 62 -11.28 -4.67 50.13
CA ARG A 62 -11.60 -6.10 50.29
C ARG A 62 -13.04 -6.40 49.92
N VAL A 63 -13.27 -7.56 49.32
CA VAL A 63 -14.60 -8.12 49.08
C VAL A 63 -14.67 -9.50 49.73
N ASP A 64 -15.63 -9.71 50.63
CA ASP A 64 -15.77 -10.90 51.47
C ASP A 64 -14.47 -11.28 52.21
N GLY A 65 -13.73 -10.26 52.65
CA GLY A 65 -12.45 -10.39 53.37
C GLY A 65 -11.23 -10.68 52.47
N LEU A 66 -11.42 -10.90 51.16
CA LEU A 66 -10.33 -11.07 50.21
C LEU A 66 -9.84 -9.69 49.73
N ARG A 67 -8.53 -9.43 49.86
CA ARG A 67 -7.89 -8.21 49.32
C ARG A 67 -7.97 -8.21 47.79
N PHE A 68 -8.30 -7.05 47.21
CA PHE A 68 -8.25 -6.86 45.77
C PHE A 68 -6.83 -7.08 45.24
N PRO A 69 -6.62 -7.95 44.24
CA PRO A 69 -5.29 -8.30 43.77
C PRO A 69 -4.73 -7.25 42.81
N SER A 70 -3.42 -7.28 42.60
CA SER A 70 -2.81 -6.61 41.44
C SER A 70 -3.44 -7.13 40.14
N SER A 71 -3.85 -6.22 39.26
CA SER A 71 -4.52 -6.55 38.00
C SER A 71 -3.88 -5.84 36.81
N ALA A 72 -4.27 -6.25 35.60
CA ALA A 72 -4.01 -5.46 34.40
C ALA A 72 -4.64 -4.06 34.53
N ARG A 73 -4.00 -3.08 33.89
CA ARG A 73 -4.40 -1.67 33.90
C ARG A 73 -4.92 -1.27 32.52
N ALA A 74 -6.11 -0.69 32.49
CA ALA A 74 -6.57 0.17 31.40
C ALA A 74 -6.67 1.62 31.89
N ALA A 75 -6.79 2.57 30.96
CA ALA A 75 -6.93 3.98 31.29
C ALA A 75 -8.04 4.61 30.44
N GLU A 76 -8.83 5.47 31.08
CA GLU A 76 -9.93 6.24 30.50
C GLU A 76 -9.68 7.73 30.79
N MET A 77 -10.47 8.62 30.17
CA MET A 77 -10.42 10.07 30.41
C MET A 77 -9.00 10.65 30.27
N ASP A 78 -8.35 10.41 29.12
CA ASP A 78 -6.97 10.87 28.84
C ASP A 78 -5.95 10.46 29.91
N GLY A 79 -6.12 9.27 30.48
CA GLY A 79 -5.22 8.74 31.50
C GLY A 79 -5.52 9.21 32.92
N ARG A 80 -6.59 10.01 33.12
CA ARG A 80 -6.98 10.50 34.45
C ARG A 80 -7.78 9.50 35.26
N GLN A 81 -8.43 8.53 34.60
CA GLN A 81 -9.15 7.43 35.25
C GLN A 81 -8.42 6.12 34.99
N LEU A 82 -7.90 5.50 36.05
CA LEU A 82 -7.22 4.21 36.00
C LEU A 82 -8.21 3.09 36.29
N VAL A 83 -8.25 2.07 35.44
CA VAL A 83 -9.17 0.93 35.55
C VAL A 83 -8.37 -0.33 35.87
N HIS A 84 -8.68 -0.94 37.02
CA HIS A 84 -8.04 -2.12 37.56
C HIS A 84 -9.03 -3.29 37.60
N GLY A 85 -8.67 -4.42 36.97
CA GLY A 85 -9.50 -5.63 36.93
C GLY A 85 -10.06 -5.87 35.52
N PRO A 86 -11.16 -6.65 35.39
CA PRO A 86 -11.87 -7.33 36.46
C PRO A 86 -11.03 -8.43 37.15
N ALA A 87 -11.24 -8.62 38.44
CA ALA A 87 -10.64 -9.68 39.24
C ALA A 87 -11.73 -10.52 39.92
N LEU A 88 -11.60 -11.84 39.86
CA LEU A 88 -12.54 -12.76 40.49
C LEU A 88 -12.25 -12.89 41.99
N LEU A 89 -13.12 -12.32 42.83
CA LEU A 89 -13.06 -12.40 44.29
C LEU A 89 -14.21 -13.29 44.78
N GLY A 90 -13.90 -14.56 45.04
CA GLY A 90 -14.92 -15.57 45.32
C GLY A 90 -15.73 -15.88 44.07
N SER A 91 -17.01 -15.50 44.07
CA SER A 91 -17.94 -15.70 42.94
C SER A 91 -18.33 -14.38 42.25
N LEU A 92 -17.70 -13.27 42.64
CA LEU A 92 -17.98 -11.93 42.12
C LEU A 92 -16.81 -11.46 41.27
N GLU A 93 -17.12 -10.81 40.16
CA GLU A 93 -16.13 -10.10 39.34
C GLU A 93 -16.07 -8.66 39.82
N VAL A 94 -14.88 -8.22 40.23
CA VAL A 94 -14.69 -6.91 40.83
C VAL A 94 -13.75 -6.09 39.96
N THR A 95 -14.17 -4.89 39.60
CA THR A 95 -13.35 -3.89 38.90
C THR A 95 -13.25 -2.67 39.80
N ARG A 96 -12.07 -2.07 39.87
CA ARG A 96 -11.83 -0.83 40.61
C ARG A 96 -11.42 0.27 39.65
N LYS A 97 -12.10 1.41 39.68
CA LYS A 97 -11.68 2.61 38.94
C LYS A 97 -11.17 3.69 39.91
N VAL A 98 -10.06 4.34 39.58
CA VAL A 98 -9.47 5.44 40.35
C VAL A 98 -9.35 6.66 39.45
N TYR A 99 -10.16 7.69 39.68
CA TYR A 99 -10.16 8.93 38.93
C TYR A 99 -9.53 10.07 39.70
N VAL A 100 -8.54 10.73 39.11
CA VAL A 100 -7.90 11.92 39.66
C VAL A 100 -8.21 13.12 38.74
N PRO A 101 -9.03 14.09 39.17
CA PRO A 101 -9.37 15.28 38.40
C PRO A 101 -8.19 16.23 38.22
N THR A 102 -8.28 17.13 37.24
CA THR A 102 -7.24 18.10 36.87
C THR A 102 -7.33 19.43 37.59
N GLU A 103 -8.42 19.70 38.32
CA GLU A 103 -8.66 20.97 39.02
C GLU A 103 -8.82 20.81 40.54
N GLU A 104 -9.07 19.59 41.01
CA GLU A 104 -9.40 19.32 42.41
C GLU A 104 -8.33 18.51 43.14
N GLY A 105 -8.36 18.56 44.48
CA GLY A 105 -7.41 17.90 45.39
C GLY A 105 -7.87 16.54 45.91
N TRP A 106 -8.70 15.81 45.17
CA TRP A 106 -9.29 14.54 45.61
C TRP A 106 -9.24 13.49 44.51
N ALA A 107 -9.30 12.21 44.87
CA ALA A 107 -9.48 11.08 43.96
C ALA A 107 -10.82 10.39 44.24
N ARG A 108 -11.51 10.00 43.17
CA ARG A 108 -12.74 9.19 43.22
C ARG A 108 -12.39 7.73 42.98
N PHE A 109 -13.00 6.86 43.77
CA PHE A 109 -12.89 5.41 43.66
C PHE A 109 -14.26 4.82 43.33
N LEU A 110 -14.33 3.94 42.33
CA LEU A 110 -15.51 3.12 42.04
C LEU A 110 -15.17 1.66 42.27
N GLU A 111 -15.82 1.02 43.23
CA GLU A 111 -15.75 -0.41 43.49
C GLU A 111 -16.93 -1.10 42.78
N ILE A 112 -16.68 -1.58 41.56
CA ILE A 112 -17.68 -2.15 40.66
C ILE A 112 -17.75 -3.65 40.93
N VAL A 113 -18.86 -4.12 41.50
CA VAL A 113 -19.07 -5.52 41.87
C VAL A 113 -20.14 -6.13 40.95
N HIS A 114 -19.70 -6.95 40.00
CA HIS A 114 -20.54 -7.68 39.07
C HIS A 114 -20.79 -9.12 39.55
N ASN A 115 -22.03 -9.59 39.44
CA ASN A 115 -22.42 -10.96 39.73
C ASN A 115 -22.68 -11.72 38.43
N PRO A 116 -21.73 -12.55 37.95
CA PRO A 116 -21.89 -13.30 36.70
C PRO A 116 -22.82 -14.52 36.84
N THR A 117 -23.41 -14.75 38.01
CA THR A 117 -24.21 -15.94 38.28
C THR A 117 -25.71 -15.70 38.08
N ALA A 118 -26.48 -16.78 37.93
CA ALA A 118 -27.94 -16.74 37.80
C ALA A 118 -28.68 -16.59 39.15
N ALA A 119 -27.98 -16.41 40.28
CA ALA A 119 -28.57 -16.23 41.59
C ALA A 119 -28.04 -14.96 42.26
N ALA A 120 -28.86 -14.29 43.08
CA ALA A 120 -28.41 -13.13 43.82
C ALA A 120 -27.32 -13.53 44.83
N LEU A 121 -26.22 -12.78 44.88
CA LEU A 121 -25.10 -13.04 45.77
C LEU A 121 -24.98 -11.91 46.82
N PRO A 122 -24.85 -12.25 48.11
CA PRO A 122 -24.43 -11.26 49.10
C PRO A 122 -22.94 -10.95 48.92
N ALA A 123 -22.53 -9.71 49.19
CA ALA A 123 -21.14 -9.29 49.21
C ALA A 123 -20.89 -8.33 50.37
N VAL A 124 -19.80 -8.52 51.11
CA VAL A 124 -19.30 -7.53 52.07
C VAL A 124 -18.13 -6.79 51.46
N VAL A 125 -18.33 -5.53 51.10
CA VAL A 125 -17.28 -4.66 50.56
C VAL A 125 -16.71 -3.81 51.68
N ARG A 126 -15.41 -3.94 51.92
CA ARG A 126 -14.67 -3.24 52.96
C ARG A 126 -13.66 -2.29 52.34
N VAL A 127 -13.72 -1.02 52.72
CA VAL A 127 -12.72 0.00 52.39
C VAL A 127 -11.94 0.32 53.66
N GLU A 128 -10.62 0.32 53.56
CA GLU A 128 -9.69 0.57 54.66
C GLU A 128 -8.67 1.61 54.22
N THR A 129 -8.35 2.56 55.09
CA THR A 129 -7.28 3.52 54.85
C THR A 129 -6.67 3.94 56.17
N ASN A 130 -5.58 4.70 56.16
CA ASN A 130 -5.00 5.32 57.35
C ASN A 130 -5.56 6.75 57.54
N VAL A 131 -5.50 7.29 58.76
CA VAL A 131 -5.78 8.73 59.00
C VAL A 131 -4.66 9.62 58.46
N GLY A 132 -3.51 9.04 58.18
CA GLY A 132 -2.27 9.62 57.65
C GLY A 132 -1.12 8.64 57.94
N SER A 133 0.05 8.84 57.33
CA SER A 133 1.25 8.01 57.60
C SER A 133 1.80 8.21 59.03
N ASP A 134 1.67 9.42 59.56
CA ASP A 134 2.20 9.76 60.87
C ASP A 134 1.34 9.31 62.07
N ASN A 135 2.02 8.90 63.15
CA ASN A 135 1.37 8.54 64.42
C ASN A 135 0.77 9.74 65.18
N SER A 136 1.10 10.97 64.79
CA SER A 136 0.50 12.20 65.31
C SER A 136 -0.81 12.57 64.61
N THR A 137 -1.13 11.92 63.49
CA THR A 137 -2.30 12.24 62.70
C THR A 137 -3.58 11.81 63.40
N VAL A 138 -4.52 12.75 63.51
CA VAL A 138 -5.79 12.57 64.22
C VAL A 138 -6.96 13.02 63.37
N ILE A 139 -8.17 12.57 63.72
CA ILE A 139 -9.40 13.17 63.21
C ILE A 139 -9.47 14.60 63.72
N THR A 140 -9.53 15.56 62.81
CA THR A 140 -9.72 16.98 63.11
C THR A 140 -11.18 17.38 63.03
N GLN A 141 -11.97 16.66 62.24
CA GLN A 141 -13.40 16.86 62.14
C GLN A 141 -14.12 15.66 61.50
N SER A 142 -15.31 15.34 61.98
CA SER A 142 -16.25 14.41 61.35
C SER A 142 -17.46 15.13 60.77
N HIS A 143 -18.29 14.43 59.99
CA HIS A 143 -19.55 14.95 59.46
C HIS A 143 -20.50 15.48 60.55
N THR A 144 -20.55 14.86 61.74
CA THR A 144 -21.35 15.37 62.88
C THR A 144 -20.70 16.56 63.60
N GLY A 145 -19.46 16.91 63.22
CA GLY A 145 -18.69 18.01 63.80
C GLY A 145 -17.94 17.65 65.09
N ASP A 146 -17.75 16.35 65.36
CA ASP A 146 -16.94 15.86 66.47
C ASP A 146 -15.59 15.26 65.98
N LEU A 147 -14.86 14.58 66.87
CA LEU A 147 -13.55 13.98 66.59
C LEU A 147 -13.61 12.43 66.64
N GLU A 148 -14.81 11.86 66.56
CA GLU A 148 -15.02 10.41 66.54
C GLU A 148 -15.51 10.00 65.15
N PHE A 149 -15.13 8.80 64.69
CA PHE A 149 -15.69 8.23 63.46
C PHE A 149 -16.70 7.15 63.84
N THR A 150 -17.98 7.49 63.68
CA THR A 150 -19.12 6.66 64.08
C THR A 150 -20.05 6.43 62.89
N PRO A 151 -21.02 5.48 62.97
CA PRO A 151 -21.97 5.26 61.88
C PRO A 151 -22.84 6.49 61.51
N ALA A 152 -22.81 7.57 62.30
CA ALA A 152 -23.48 8.82 61.95
C ALA A 152 -22.66 9.70 60.99
N ASP A 153 -21.39 9.34 60.76
CA ASP A 153 -20.44 10.11 59.99
C ASP A 153 -20.35 9.57 58.56
N ARG A 154 -20.58 10.47 57.59
CA ARG A 154 -20.44 10.17 56.16
C ARG A 154 -19.03 10.41 55.65
N TRP A 155 -18.37 11.36 56.27
CA TRP A 155 -17.03 11.80 55.96
C TRP A 155 -16.28 12.21 57.22
N LEU A 156 -14.96 12.28 57.11
CA LEU A 156 -14.06 12.78 58.14
C LEU A 156 -12.86 13.48 57.49
N ALA A 157 -12.25 14.40 58.23
CA ALA A 157 -11.00 15.09 57.89
C ALA A 157 -9.95 14.79 58.97
N THR A 158 -8.69 14.68 58.56
CA THR A 158 -7.56 14.31 59.42
C THR A 158 -6.35 15.19 59.14
N ASP A 159 -5.49 15.35 60.14
CA ASP A 159 -4.27 16.15 60.08
C ASP A 159 -3.34 15.83 61.26
N ASP A 160 -2.05 16.15 61.13
CA ASP A 160 -1.02 15.96 62.14
C ASP A 160 -0.88 17.13 63.16
N VAL A 161 -1.78 18.13 63.08
CA VAL A 161 -2.00 19.24 64.04
C VAL A 161 -0.86 20.28 64.12
N ASP A 162 0.21 20.18 63.33
CA ASP A 162 1.37 21.10 63.37
C ASP A 162 1.72 21.68 61.98
N ALA A 163 2.14 22.96 61.92
CA ALA A 163 2.26 23.78 60.69
C ALA A 163 3.45 23.47 59.74
N GLY A 164 3.76 22.21 59.50
CA GLY A 164 4.78 21.78 58.54
C GLY A 164 4.97 20.28 58.56
N GLY A 165 4.09 19.56 57.86
CA GLY A 165 4.02 18.12 57.77
C GLY A 165 3.16 17.69 56.58
N ASP A 166 2.81 16.41 56.54
CA ASP A 166 2.08 15.74 55.46
C ASP A 166 0.76 16.44 55.10
N PRO A 167 0.20 16.25 53.89
CA PRO A 167 -1.09 16.85 53.52
C PRO A 167 -2.22 16.52 54.49
N SER A 168 -3.06 17.50 54.81
CA SER A 168 -4.33 17.25 55.50
C SER A 168 -5.23 16.40 54.61
N LEU A 169 -5.85 15.36 55.16
CA LEU A 169 -6.67 14.43 54.38
C LEU A 169 -8.16 14.61 54.66
N HIS A 170 -8.97 14.14 53.72
CA HIS A 170 -10.37 13.86 53.99
C HIS A 170 -10.84 12.58 53.28
N PHE A 171 -11.95 12.04 53.75
CA PHE A 171 -12.55 10.82 53.23
C PHE A 171 -14.07 10.94 53.21
N ASN A 172 -14.72 10.66 52.08
CA ASN A 172 -16.19 10.61 51.95
C ASN A 172 -16.61 9.21 51.48
N PHE A 173 -17.43 8.51 52.29
CA PHE A 173 -17.75 7.10 52.04
C PHE A 173 -19.16 6.86 51.51
N TYR A 174 -20.12 7.75 51.79
CA TYR A 174 -21.49 7.67 51.30
C TYR A 174 -22.17 9.04 51.37
N GLY A 175 -23.29 9.21 50.65
CA GLY A 175 -24.06 10.46 50.58
C GLY A 175 -25.23 10.55 51.57
N SER A 176 -25.81 11.74 51.69
CA SER A 176 -26.93 12.00 52.61
C SER A 176 -28.23 11.23 52.31
N SER A 177 -28.40 10.85 51.05
CA SER A 177 -29.59 10.15 50.51
C SER A 177 -29.27 8.72 50.04
N ALA A 178 -28.14 8.16 50.47
CA ALA A 178 -27.66 6.85 50.03
C ALA A 178 -28.71 5.73 50.25
N ALA A 179 -29.02 4.97 49.20
CA ALA A 179 -29.88 3.78 49.29
C ALA A 179 -29.22 2.67 50.12
N VAL A 180 -27.89 2.59 50.09
CA VAL A 180 -27.07 1.67 50.88
C VAL A 180 -26.10 2.48 51.74
N VAL A 181 -26.23 2.34 53.05
CA VAL A 181 -25.30 2.88 54.05
C VAL A 181 -24.40 1.79 54.62
N PRO A 182 -23.23 2.12 55.17
CA PRO A 182 -22.35 1.13 55.80
C PRO A 182 -23.06 0.33 56.89
N GLY A 183 -22.87 -0.98 56.90
CA GLY A 183 -23.32 -1.86 57.99
C GLY A 183 -22.47 -1.69 59.25
N SER A 184 -21.22 -1.27 59.09
CA SER A 184 -20.36 -0.82 60.19
C SER A 184 -19.34 0.21 59.72
N VAL A 185 -18.96 1.10 60.64
CA VAL A 185 -17.78 1.94 60.51
C VAL A 185 -17.00 1.92 61.81
N GLY A 186 -15.70 2.18 61.75
CA GLY A 186 -14.88 2.34 62.93
C GLY A 186 -13.44 2.63 62.59
N MET A 187 -12.59 2.54 63.62
CA MET A 187 -11.15 2.75 63.51
C MET A 187 -10.45 1.42 63.78
N ALA A 188 -9.64 0.94 62.83
CA ALA A 188 -8.79 -0.24 63.03
C ALA A 188 -7.32 0.17 62.95
N THR A 189 -6.46 -0.56 63.66
CA THR A 189 -5.02 -0.48 63.38
C THR A 189 -4.78 -1.21 62.08
N ASP A 190 -4.19 -0.51 61.11
CA ASP A 190 -3.72 -1.16 59.90
C ASP A 190 -2.51 -2.03 60.26
N ASP A 191 -2.64 -3.33 60.06
CA ASP A 191 -1.61 -4.32 60.33
C ASP A 191 -0.31 -4.04 59.52
N CYS A 192 -0.39 -3.23 58.45
CA CYS A 192 0.71 -2.94 57.54
C CYS A 192 1.55 -1.72 57.92
N ALA A 193 0.93 -0.66 58.44
CA ALA A 193 1.60 0.60 58.81
C ALA A 193 1.69 0.82 60.33
N ALA A 194 0.99 0.01 61.13
CA ALA A 194 0.76 0.23 62.57
C ALA A 194 0.10 1.59 62.89
N THR A 195 -0.41 2.28 61.89
CA THR A 195 -1.23 3.49 61.99
C THR A 195 -2.69 3.11 62.23
N GLN A 196 -3.44 3.99 62.89
CA GLN A 196 -4.88 3.79 63.08
C GLN A 196 -5.64 4.45 61.94
N GLY A 197 -6.66 3.80 61.41
CA GLY A 197 -7.30 4.23 60.18
C GLY A 197 -8.78 3.92 60.11
N PRO A 198 -9.57 4.70 59.35
CA PRO A 198 -11.00 4.44 59.20
C PRO A 198 -11.23 3.18 58.37
N VAL A 199 -12.27 2.46 58.77
CA VAL A 199 -12.73 1.22 58.17
C VAL A 199 -14.22 1.32 57.97
N VAL A 200 -14.68 1.00 56.76
CA VAL A 200 -16.09 1.05 56.39
C VAL A 200 -16.46 -0.25 55.69
N GLU A 201 -17.53 -0.90 56.17
CA GLU A 201 -18.06 -2.13 55.58
C GLU A 201 -19.49 -1.95 55.07
N PHE A 202 -19.71 -2.24 53.80
CA PHE A 202 -21.01 -2.25 53.14
C PHE A 202 -21.46 -3.68 52.90
N ALA A 203 -22.72 -3.98 53.24
CA ALA A 203 -23.36 -5.23 52.89
C ALA A 203 -24.22 -5.03 51.64
N LEU A 204 -23.83 -5.65 50.54
CA LEU A 204 -24.51 -5.58 49.25
C LEU A 204 -25.28 -6.87 48.95
N SER A 205 -26.37 -6.74 48.22
CA SER A 205 -27.03 -7.85 47.53
C SER A 205 -26.94 -7.59 46.03
N VAL A 206 -26.08 -8.33 45.34
CA VAL A 206 -25.81 -8.15 43.91
C VAL A 206 -26.75 -9.06 43.11
N PRO A 207 -27.66 -8.51 42.28
CA PRO A 207 -28.64 -9.30 41.51
C PRO A 207 -27.97 -10.29 40.55
N PRO A 208 -28.67 -11.35 40.11
CA PRO A 208 -28.20 -12.22 39.03
C PRO A 208 -27.84 -11.42 37.77
N GLY A 209 -26.65 -11.62 37.21
CA GLY A 209 -26.16 -10.87 36.04
C GLY A 209 -26.04 -9.35 36.24
N GLY A 210 -26.28 -8.86 37.46
CA GLY A 210 -26.34 -7.43 37.76
C GLY A 210 -25.04 -6.90 38.36
N THR A 211 -24.94 -5.58 38.39
CA THR A 211 -23.81 -4.85 38.95
C THR A 211 -24.28 -3.93 40.08
N ARG A 212 -23.43 -3.78 41.10
CA ARG A 212 -23.58 -2.78 42.16
C ARG A 212 -22.25 -2.07 42.35
N ILE A 213 -22.29 -0.76 42.50
CA ILE A 213 -21.11 0.09 42.56
C ILE A 213 -21.12 0.86 43.87
N LEU A 214 -19.98 0.83 44.56
CA LEU A 214 -19.72 1.77 45.65
C LEU A 214 -18.75 2.81 45.13
N MET A 215 -19.18 4.07 45.13
CA MET A 215 -18.26 5.18 44.94
C MET A 215 -17.60 5.52 46.30
N HIS A 216 -16.51 6.29 46.35
CA HIS A 216 -16.02 7.00 47.54
C HIS A 216 -14.85 7.90 47.15
N PHE A 217 -14.44 8.77 48.07
CA PHE A 217 -13.43 9.78 47.80
C PHE A 217 -12.38 9.84 48.91
N GLY A 218 -11.14 10.09 48.50
CA GLY A 218 -10.06 10.53 49.38
C GLY A 218 -9.44 11.80 48.84
N GLY A 219 -9.03 12.73 49.70
CA GLY A 219 -8.36 13.95 49.25
C GLY A 219 -7.14 14.32 50.05
N GLN A 220 -6.28 15.10 49.40
CA GLN A 220 -5.03 15.66 49.92
C GLN A 220 -5.11 17.18 49.82
N HIS A 221 -4.83 17.88 50.91
CA HIS A 221 -5.01 19.33 50.99
C HIS A 221 -3.89 20.02 51.77
N ALA A 222 -3.69 21.29 51.47
CA ALA A 222 -2.63 22.10 52.07
C ALA A 222 -2.96 22.55 53.51
N SER A 223 -4.21 22.39 53.95
CA SER A 223 -4.65 22.77 55.28
C SER A 223 -5.89 22.01 55.75
N GLN A 224 -6.08 21.94 57.07
CA GLN A 224 -7.30 21.40 57.70
C GLN A 224 -8.58 22.05 57.17
N ALA A 225 -8.53 23.37 56.95
CA ALA A 225 -9.69 24.13 56.46
C ALA A 225 -10.05 23.70 55.03
N ASP A 226 -9.06 23.46 54.18
CA ASP A 226 -9.26 23.01 52.80
C ASP A 226 -9.75 21.57 52.75
N ALA A 227 -9.21 20.69 53.59
CA ALA A 227 -9.65 19.30 53.71
C ALA A 227 -11.12 19.22 54.14
N HIS A 228 -11.51 19.97 55.17
CA HIS A 228 -12.90 20.06 55.61
C HIS A 228 -13.81 20.65 54.52
N ALA A 229 -13.40 21.74 53.86
CA ALA A 229 -14.20 22.35 52.80
C ALA A 229 -14.41 21.40 51.62
N SER A 230 -13.39 20.63 51.25
CA SER A 230 -13.50 19.60 50.21
C SER A 230 -14.45 18.48 50.62
N ALA A 231 -14.35 17.99 51.86
CA ALA A 231 -15.23 16.94 52.37
C ALA A 231 -16.71 17.36 52.32
N VAL A 232 -17.01 18.59 52.75
CA VAL A 232 -18.38 19.16 52.69
C VAL A 232 -18.84 19.34 51.24
N THR A 233 -17.95 19.78 50.35
CA THR A 233 -18.28 19.95 48.94
C THR A 233 -18.65 18.61 48.30
N LEU A 234 -17.82 17.58 48.48
CA LEU A 234 -18.08 16.23 47.96
C LEU A 234 -19.28 15.54 48.61
N ASP A 235 -19.61 15.87 49.86
CA ASP A 235 -20.83 15.39 50.52
C ASP A 235 -22.12 15.91 49.84
N ALA A 236 -22.04 17.04 49.14
CA ALA A 236 -23.10 17.56 48.28
C ALA A 236 -23.02 17.07 46.82
N LEU A 237 -21.99 16.28 46.49
CA LEU A 237 -21.78 15.62 45.20
C LEU A 237 -21.80 16.56 43.98
N PRO A 238 -20.76 17.39 43.79
CA PRO A 238 -20.69 18.35 42.70
C PRO A 238 -20.55 17.63 41.35
N ALA A 239 -20.91 18.31 40.25
CA ALA A 239 -20.83 17.75 38.88
C ALA A 239 -19.44 17.16 38.54
N ALA A 240 -18.35 17.79 39.00
CA ALA A 240 -16.99 17.27 38.81
C ALA A 240 -16.79 15.86 39.41
N ALA A 241 -17.51 15.52 40.48
CA ALA A 241 -17.46 14.20 41.11
C ALA A 241 -18.14 13.11 40.25
N LEU A 242 -18.96 13.48 39.26
CA LEU A 242 -19.68 12.55 38.38
C LEU A 242 -19.10 12.52 36.95
N LEU A 243 -18.13 13.38 36.65
CA LEU A 243 -17.50 13.44 35.34
C LEU A 243 -16.92 12.08 34.92
N GLY A 244 -17.23 11.64 33.70
CA GLY A 244 -16.72 10.40 33.12
C GLY A 244 -17.37 9.10 33.62
N LEU A 245 -18.46 9.17 34.40
CA LEU A 245 -19.30 8.00 34.65
C LEU A 245 -20.24 7.77 33.46
N THR A 246 -20.34 6.53 33.01
CA THR A 246 -21.38 6.07 32.08
C THR A 246 -22.76 6.03 32.77
N ALA A 247 -23.85 6.05 32.01
CA ALA A 247 -25.21 5.89 32.55
C ALA A 247 -25.34 4.60 33.40
N ALA A 248 -24.81 3.48 32.89
CA ALA A 248 -24.79 2.20 33.61
C ALA A 248 -24.00 2.27 34.93
N GLU A 249 -22.91 3.04 34.98
CA GLU A 249 -22.17 3.26 36.23
C GLU A 249 -22.95 4.14 37.20
N ARG A 250 -23.60 5.21 36.72
CA ARG A 250 -24.45 6.08 37.55
C ARG A 250 -25.59 5.27 38.19
N ALA A 251 -26.32 4.51 37.39
CA ALA A 251 -27.40 3.63 37.85
C ALA A 251 -26.90 2.52 38.80
N GLY A 252 -25.63 2.10 38.65
CA GLY A 252 -24.99 1.11 39.50
C GLY A 252 -24.61 1.63 40.89
N VAL A 253 -24.40 2.94 41.07
CA VAL A 253 -23.98 3.54 42.35
C VAL A 253 -25.10 3.45 43.38
N VAL A 254 -24.83 2.80 44.52
CA VAL A 254 -25.86 2.58 45.55
C VAL A 254 -25.65 3.35 46.85
N ASN A 255 -24.46 3.92 47.07
CA ASN A 255 -24.13 4.67 48.28
C ASN A 255 -24.13 6.20 48.09
N TRP A 256 -24.64 6.70 46.95
CA TRP A 256 -25.12 8.07 46.77
C TRP A 256 -26.44 8.06 46.02
N ASP A 257 -27.20 9.12 46.19
CA ASP A 257 -28.29 9.50 45.31
C ASP A 257 -27.70 10.49 44.31
N LEU A 258 -27.66 10.13 43.03
CA LEU A 258 -27.05 10.96 41.99
C LEU A 258 -28.01 12.02 41.45
N GLY A 259 -29.27 12.06 41.90
CA GLY A 259 -30.24 13.10 41.55
C GLY A 259 -30.83 13.03 40.14
N ASP A 260 -30.28 12.19 39.27
CA ASP A 260 -30.72 11.99 37.90
C ASP A 260 -31.30 10.57 37.74
N ASP A 261 -32.21 10.42 36.78
CA ASP A 261 -32.93 9.19 36.40
C ASP A 261 -34.36 9.04 36.97
N ALA A 262 -35.17 10.10 36.83
CA ALA A 262 -36.56 9.85 36.50
C ALA A 262 -36.56 9.45 35.01
N ASP A 263 -37.14 8.30 34.71
CA ASP A 263 -37.38 7.82 33.35
C ASP A 263 -38.82 8.26 33.00
N GLY A 264 -38.91 9.43 32.36
CA GLY A 264 -40.13 10.20 32.17
C GLY A 264 -41.16 9.49 31.29
N ASP A 265 -40.70 8.65 30.38
CA ASP A 265 -41.51 7.94 29.41
C ASP A 265 -41.48 6.40 29.57
N GLY A 266 -40.60 5.89 30.42
CA GLY A 266 -40.56 4.51 30.88
C GLY A 266 -39.79 3.56 29.97
N ASP A 267 -38.82 4.08 29.20
CA ASP A 267 -38.10 3.35 28.16
C ASP A 267 -36.79 2.71 28.65
N GLY A 268 -36.34 3.09 29.84
CA GLY A 268 -35.12 2.59 30.49
C GLY A 268 -33.89 3.49 30.35
N ALA A 269 -33.98 4.60 29.62
CA ALA A 269 -33.08 5.73 29.70
C ALA A 269 -33.62 6.74 30.73
N GLY A 270 -32.73 7.40 31.47
CA GLY A 270 -33.14 8.44 32.41
C GLY A 270 -33.24 9.79 31.72
N ASP A 271 -34.20 10.64 32.09
CA ASP A 271 -34.48 11.96 31.46
C ASP A 271 -33.24 12.84 31.17
N ALA A 272 -32.15 12.67 31.93
CA ALA A 272 -30.90 13.42 31.77
C ALA A 272 -29.94 12.85 30.71
N ASP A 273 -30.03 11.54 30.47
CA ASP A 273 -29.26 10.78 29.50
C ASP A 273 -30.12 10.30 28.31
N ASP A 274 -31.42 10.63 28.31
CA ASP A 274 -32.41 10.31 27.30
C ASP A 274 -32.44 11.39 26.20
N ASN A 275 -32.16 11.01 24.95
CA ASN A 275 -32.20 11.91 23.80
C ASN A 275 -33.63 12.17 23.29
N CYS A 276 -34.62 11.44 23.81
CA CYS A 276 -36.05 11.72 23.66
C CYS A 276 -36.82 11.61 24.99
N PRO A 277 -36.64 12.55 25.96
CA PRO A 277 -37.19 12.50 27.34
C PRO A 277 -38.71 12.37 27.52
N SER A 278 -39.47 12.27 26.44
CA SER A 278 -40.92 12.12 26.45
C SER A 278 -41.47 11.12 25.43
N VAL A 279 -40.59 10.48 24.65
CA VAL A 279 -40.94 9.53 23.58
C VAL A 279 -40.06 8.28 23.75
N PRO A 280 -40.65 7.13 24.18
CA PRO A 280 -39.86 5.96 24.50
C PRO A 280 -39.02 5.45 23.32
N ASN A 281 -37.70 5.46 23.46
CA ASN A 281 -36.72 4.93 22.51
C ASN A 281 -35.57 4.23 23.26
N PRO A 282 -35.79 3.00 23.76
CA PRO A 282 -34.83 2.30 24.63
C PRO A 282 -33.42 2.07 24.05
N ASP A 283 -33.26 2.17 22.74
CA ASP A 283 -31.99 2.05 22.02
C ASP A 283 -31.25 3.38 21.88
N GLN A 284 -31.93 4.51 22.12
CA GLN A 284 -31.36 5.85 22.11
C GLN A 284 -30.67 6.17 20.78
N ALA A 285 -31.26 5.68 19.68
CA ALA A 285 -30.77 5.94 18.33
C ALA A 285 -30.79 7.45 18.03
N ASN A 286 -29.76 7.89 17.32
CA ASN A 286 -29.48 9.28 16.96
C ASN A 286 -28.45 9.20 15.81
N HIS A 287 -28.95 9.25 14.57
CA HIS A 287 -28.12 9.03 13.37
C HIS A 287 -27.23 10.23 13.03
N ASP A 288 -27.69 11.45 13.27
CA ASP A 288 -27.00 12.68 12.89
C ASP A 288 -26.07 13.29 13.97
N GLY A 289 -26.19 12.83 15.21
CA GLY A 289 -25.44 13.30 16.38
C GLY A 289 -25.89 14.67 16.93
N ASP A 290 -27.07 15.19 16.59
CA ASP A 290 -27.46 16.57 16.91
C ASP A 290 -27.92 16.78 18.37
N GLY A 291 -28.29 15.69 19.02
CA GLY A 291 -28.70 15.60 20.43
C GLY A 291 -30.17 15.29 20.65
N LEU A 292 -31.00 15.30 19.60
CA LEU A 292 -32.32 14.67 19.56
C LEU A 292 -32.15 13.20 19.15
N GLY A 293 -33.05 12.32 19.57
CA GLY A 293 -33.04 10.94 19.10
C GLY A 293 -33.99 10.75 17.93
N ASP A 294 -33.75 9.74 17.10
CA ASP A 294 -34.54 9.45 15.88
C ASP A 294 -36.07 9.37 16.18
N ALA A 295 -36.44 8.94 17.39
CA ALA A 295 -37.84 8.83 17.78
C ALA A 295 -38.55 10.19 17.98
N CYS A 296 -37.80 11.28 18.11
CA CYS A 296 -38.29 12.63 18.39
C CYS A 296 -37.60 13.73 17.59
N ASP A 297 -36.69 13.38 16.69
CA ASP A 297 -36.26 14.23 15.61
C ASP A 297 -37.32 14.24 14.49
N GLY A 298 -37.19 15.15 13.53
CA GLY A 298 -38.03 15.17 12.33
C GLY A 298 -37.22 15.21 11.03
N ASP A 299 -35.92 15.00 11.16
CA ASP A 299 -34.88 14.98 10.12
C ASP A 299 -33.70 14.18 10.71
N ASP A 300 -33.88 12.87 10.82
CA ASP A 300 -33.02 11.94 11.60
C ASP A 300 -31.55 11.91 11.12
N ASP A 301 -31.28 12.37 9.89
CA ASP A 301 -29.95 12.40 9.28
C ASP A 301 -29.43 13.81 8.93
N ASN A 302 -30.26 14.84 9.17
CA ASN A 302 -29.97 16.25 9.00
C ASN A 302 -29.57 16.66 7.57
N ASP A 303 -30.16 16.02 6.56
CA ASP A 303 -29.92 16.27 5.14
C ASP A 303 -30.78 17.41 4.53
N ALA A 304 -31.69 17.95 5.34
CA ALA A 304 -32.69 18.97 5.03
C ALA A 304 -33.99 18.47 4.36
N SER A 305 -34.19 17.16 4.29
CA SER A 305 -35.44 16.47 4.00
C SER A 305 -36.03 15.97 5.31
N SER A 306 -37.32 16.22 5.57
CA SER A 306 -37.93 15.67 6.79
C SER A 306 -38.25 14.20 6.60
N ASP A 307 -38.20 13.37 7.64
CA ASP A 307 -38.44 11.90 7.55
C ASP A 307 -39.73 11.50 6.82
N GLU A 308 -40.78 12.34 6.83
CA GLU A 308 -42.04 12.07 6.12
C GLU A 308 -41.94 12.22 4.59
N ASP A 309 -41.00 13.05 4.11
CA ASP A 309 -40.75 13.37 2.72
C ASP A 309 -39.40 12.79 2.22
N ASP A 310 -38.65 12.14 3.11
CA ASP A 310 -37.32 11.57 2.87
C ASP A 310 -37.42 10.08 2.45
N ASN A 311 -36.84 9.74 1.30
CA ASN A 311 -36.75 8.36 0.81
C ASN A 311 -35.57 7.56 1.40
N CYS A 312 -34.66 8.21 2.14
CA CYS A 312 -33.63 7.56 2.96
C CYS A 312 -33.51 8.18 4.37
N PRO A 313 -34.53 8.05 5.25
CA PRO A 313 -34.61 8.80 6.51
C PRO A 313 -33.43 8.71 7.48
N LEU A 314 -32.49 7.77 7.31
CA LEU A 314 -31.36 7.56 8.22
C LEU A 314 -30.00 7.75 7.51
N VAL A 315 -29.99 8.14 6.24
CA VAL A 315 -28.81 8.20 5.39
C VAL A 315 -28.87 9.45 4.49
N PRO A 316 -28.02 10.46 4.73
CA PRO A 316 -28.18 11.76 4.09
C PRO A 316 -28.12 11.69 2.56
N ASN A 317 -29.21 12.08 1.91
CA ASN A 317 -29.34 12.17 0.45
C ASN A 317 -30.16 13.41 0.02
N PRO A 318 -29.60 14.63 0.14
CA PRO A 318 -30.35 15.87 -0.09
C PRO A 318 -30.94 16.06 -1.50
N ASP A 319 -30.52 15.25 -2.47
CA ASP A 319 -31.05 15.25 -3.83
C ASP A 319 -32.27 14.34 -4.02
N GLN A 320 -32.53 13.45 -3.06
CA GLN A 320 -33.66 12.52 -3.03
C GLN A 320 -33.73 11.68 -4.31
N ALA A 321 -32.55 11.28 -4.82
CA ALA A 321 -32.45 10.43 -5.99
C ALA A 321 -33.11 9.07 -5.73
N ASN A 322 -33.80 8.57 -6.75
CA ASN A 322 -34.57 7.33 -6.73
C ASN A 322 -34.81 6.94 -8.20
N HIS A 323 -33.98 6.04 -8.73
CA HIS A 323 -33.98 5.66 -10.14
C HIS A 323 -35.14 4.74 -10.52
N ASP A 324 -35.48 3.76 -9.68
CA ASP A 324 -36.54 2.78 -9.95
C ASP A 324 -37.96 3.22 -9.52
N SER A 325 -38.04 4.26 -8.70
CA SER A 325 -39.24 4.81 -8.08
C SER A 325 -39.98 3.85 -7.13
N ASP A 326 -39.29 2.94 -6.43
CA ASP A 326 -39.91 1.97 -5.51
C ASP A 326 -40.32 2.57 -4.14
N GLY A 327 -39.66 3.67 -3.76
CA GLY A 327 -39.89 4.44 -2.54
C GLY A 327 -38.69 4.52 -1.59
N LEU A 328 -37.62 3.75 -1.81
CA LEU A 328 -36.30 3.94 -1.23
C LEU A 328 -35.50 4.91 -2.10
N GLY A 329 -34.50 5.60 -1.55
CA GLY A 329 -33.61 6.43 -2.35
C GLY A 329 -32.33 5.68 -2.72
N ASP A 330 -31.66 6.11 -3.79
CA ASP A 330 -30.47 5.42 -4.34
C ASP A 330 -29.34 5.22 -3.30
N THR A 331 -29.33 6.00 -2.22
CA THR A 331 -28.28 5.92 -1.19
C THR A 331 -28.57 4.83 -0.14
N CYS A 332 -29.81 4.35 -0.07
CA CYS A 332 -30.27 3.38 0.91
C CYS A 332 -31.07 2.21 0.29
N ASP A 333 -31.24 2.21 -1.02
CA ASP A 333 -31.57 1.01 -1.78
C ASP A 333 -30.32 0.15 -1.96
N GLY A 334 -30.50 -1.12 -2.33
CA GLY A 334 -29.41 -2.02 -2.67
C GLY A 334 -29.55 -2.62 -4.07
N ASP A 335 -30.49 -2.12 -4.86
CA ASP A 335 -30.83 -2.49 -6.24
C ASP A 335 -31.52 -1.26 -6.86
N ASP A 336 -30.75 -0.23 -7.16
CA ASP A 336 -31.20 1.12 -7.53
C ASP A 336 -32.05 1.18 -8.82
N ASP A 337 -32.06 0.11 -9.61
CA ASP A 337 -32.81 -0.01 -10.86
C ASP A 337 -33.79 -1.20 -10.93
N ASP A 338 -33.87 -1.98 -9.85
CA ASP A 338 -34.85 -3.05 -9.61
C ASP A 338 -34.76 -4.20 -10.65
N ASP A 339 -33.55 -4.47 -11.15
CA ASP A 339 -33.26 -5.47 -12.19
C ASP A 339 -32.95 -6.88 -11.64
N ALA A 340 -32.86 -6.99 -10.30
CA ALA A 340 -32.48 -8.15 -9.51
C ALA A 340 -30.97 -8.44 -9.39
N SER A 341 -30.13 -7.49 -9.77
CA SER A 341 -28.71 -7.41 -9.48
C SER A 341 -28.52 -6.33 -8.42
N SER A 342 -27.80 -6.65 -7.33
CA SER A 342 -27.54 -5.61 -6.32
C SER A 342 -26.47 -4.65 -6.79
N ASP A 343 -26.50 -3.38 -6.39
CA ASP A 343 -25.55 -2.34 -6.86
C ASP A 343 -24.06 -2.73 -6.73
N GLU A 344 -23.70 -3.54 -5.72
CA GLU A 344 -22.32 -4.03 -5.51
C GLU A 344 -21.86 -5.05 -6.58
N ASP A 345 -22.80 -5.76 -7.19
CA ASP A 345 -22.60 -6.81 -8.19
C ASP A 345 -23.13 -6.38 -9.59
N ASP A 346 -23.69 -5.18 -9.71
CA ASP A 346 -24.30 -4.62 -10.91
C ASP A 346 -23.32 -3.73 -11.69
N ASN A 347 -23.07 -4.07 -12.96
CA ASN A 347 -22.23 -3.29 -13.86
C ASN A 347 -22.94 -2.10 -14.51
N CYS A 348 -24.24 -1.94 -14.31
CA CYS A 348 -25.02 -0.75 -14.63
C CYS A 348 -26.05 -0.39 -13.54
N PRO A 349 -25.61 0.06 -12.34
CA PRO A 349 -26.47 0.22 -11.15
C PRO A 349 -27.71 1.13 -11.30
N PHE A 350 -27.83 1.89 -12.38
CA PHE A 350 -28.96 2.82 -12.60
C PHE A 350 -29.72 2.52 -13.90
N VAL A 351 -29.40 1.43 -14.60
CA VAL A 351 -29.95 1.08 -15.92
C VAL A 351 -30.21 -0.44 -16.00
N PRO A 352 -31.50 -0.86 -15.96
CA PRO A 352 -31.81 -2.28 -15.78
C PRO A 352 -31.22 -3.17 -16.88
N ASN A 353 -30.34 -4.08 -16.49
CA ASN A 353 -29.63 -5.01 -17.37
C ASN A 353 -29.40 -6.40 -16.72
N PRO A 354 -30.46 -7.21 -16.48
CA PRO A 354 -30.38 -8.42 -15.64
C PRO A 354 -29.42 -9.53 -16.12
N GLU A 355 -28.93 -9.43 -17.36
CA GLU A 355 -27.98 -10.38 -17.95
C GLU A 355 -26.52 -9.98 -17.71
N GLN A 356 -26.25 -8.74 -17.24
CA GLN A 356 -24.94 -8.24 -16.83
C GLN A 356 -23.87 -8.47 -17.90
N SER A 357 -24.24 -8.18 -19.17
CA SER A 357 -23.30 -8.22 -20.28
C SER A 357 -22.27 -7.10 -20.15
N ASP A 358 -21.04 -7.40 -20.53
CA ASP A 358 -19.85 -6.55 -20.45
C ASP A 358 -18.89 -7.08 -21.54
N SER A 359 -19.01 -6.50 -22.74
CA SER A 359 -18.40 -7.04 -23.96
C SER A 359 -16.88 -6.85 -24.02
N ASP A 360 -16.36 -5.80 -23.37
CA ASP A 360 -14.93 -5.48 -23.33
C ASP A 360 -14.25 -5.85 -21.99
N GLY A 361 -15.03 -6.10 -20.94
CA GLY A 361 -14.57 -6.49 -19.62
C GLY A 361 -14.01 -5.35 -18.76
N ASP A 362 -14.38 -4.10 -19.02
CA ASP A 362 -13.90 -2.95 -18.23
C ASP A 362 -14.68 -2.73 -16.91
N GLY A 363 -15.83 -3.39 -16.78
CA GLY A 363 -16.70 -3.36 -15.61
C GLY A 363 -17.86 -2.38 -15.69
N LEU A 364 -18.04 -1.65 -16.80
CA LEU A 364 -19.30 -1.02 -17.20
C LEU A 364 -20.07 -2.02 -18.07
N GLY A 365 -21.38 -2.15 -17.86
CA GLY A 365 -22.18 -3.05 -18.67
C GLY A 365 -22.62 -2.44 -20.00
N ASP A 366 -22.87 -3.30 -20.99
CA ASP A 366 -23.34 -2.90 -22.33
C ASP A 366 -24.62 -2.02 -22.33
N ALA A 367 -25.36 -1.98 -21.21
CA ALA A 367 -26.58 -1.17 -21.09
C ALA A 367 -26.31 0.30 -20.74
N CYS A 368 -25.12 0.60 -20.22
CA CYS A 368 -24.74 1.90 -19.69
C CYS A 368 -23.34 2.36 -20.14
N ASP A 369 -22.60 1.52 -20.84
CA ASP A 369 -21.46 1.93 -21.65
C ASP A 369 -21.95 2.63 -22.93
N GLY A 370 -21.10 3.46 -23.54
CA GLY A 370 -21.37 4.10 -24.82
C GLY A 370 -20.37 3.71 -25.91
N ASP A 371 -19.52 2.72 -25.61
CA ASP A 371 -18.50 2.11 -26.46
C ASP A 371 -18.28 0.67 -25.92
N ASP A 372 -19.27 -0.20 -26.13
CA ASP A 372 -19.41 -1.53 -25.47
C ASP A 372 -18.21 -2.47 -25.73
N ASP A 373 -17.41 -2.22 -26.77
CA ASP A 373 -16.23 -3.01 -27.11
C ASP A 373 -14.89 -2.24 -27.00
N ASN A 374 -14.95 -0.96 -26.62
CA ASN A 374 -13.83 -0.07 -26.37
C ASN A 374 -12.84 0.06 -27.55
N ASP A 375 -13.36 0.05 -28.78
CA ASP A 375 -12.57 0.18 -30.01
C ASP A 375 -12.28 1.64 -30.43
N ALA A 376 -12.84 2.60 -29.67
CA ALA A 376 -12.84 4.05 -29.90
C ALA A 376 -13.90 4.57 -30.89
N SER A 377 -14.88 3.76 -31.23
CA SER A 377 -16.11 4.10 -31.95
C SER A 377 -17.29 3.94 -30.99
N SER A 378 -18.09 4.98 -30.78
CA SER A 378 -19.26 4.85 -29.91
C SER A 378 -20.32 3.95 -30.56
N ASP A 379 -21.13 3.23 -29.77
CA ASP A 379 -22.13 2.27 -30.29
C ASP A 379 -23.08 2.84 -31.36
N GLU A 380 -23.37 4.15 -31.31
CA GLU A 380 -24.21 4.83 -32.31
C GLU A 380 -23.57 4.96 -33.70
N ASP A 381 -22.23 5.02 -33.75
CA ASP A 381 -21.41 5.20 -34.94
C ASP A 381 -20.66 3.89 -35.32
N ASP A 382 -20.70 2.87 -34.48
CA ASP A 382 -20.02 1.59 -34.64
C ASP A 382 -20.84 0.60 -35.50
N ASN A 383 -20.21 0.01 -36.53
CA ASN A 383 -20.81 -1.02 -37.37
C ASN A 383 -20.65 -2.46 -36.82
N CYS A 384 -19.91 -2.64 -35.72
CA CYS A 384 -19.79 -3.84 -34.92
C CYS A 384 -19.77 -3.54 -33.41
N PRO A 385 -20.85 -3.00 -32.79
CA PRO A 385 -20.82 -2.46 -31.42
C PRO A 385 -20.34 -3.37 -30.28
N PHE A 386 -20.18 -4.68 -30.51
CA PHE A 386 -19.76 -5.64 -29.48
C PHE A 386 -18.47 -6.39 -29.87
N VAL A 387 -17.81 -6.00 -30.96
CA VAL A 387 -16.64 -6.69 -31.53
C VAL A 387 -15.62 -5.66 -32.02
N PRO A 388 -14.49 -5.49 -31.30
CA PRO A 388 -13.60 -4.36 -31.54
C PRO A 388 -13.08 -4.33 -32.97
N ASN A 389 -13.36 -3.26 -33.71
CA ASN A 389 -12.94 -3.07 -35.09
C ASN A 389 -12.61 -1.59 -35.41
N PRO A 390 -11.53 -1.01 -34.85
CA PRO A 390 -11.28 0.44 -34.89
C PRO A 390 -11.19 1.10 -36.27
N GLU A 391 -11.00 0.30 -37.32
CA GLU A 391 -10.95 0.76 -38.71
C GLU A 391 -12.33 0.84 -39.38
N GLN A 392 -13.39 0.34 -38.73
CA GLN A 392 -14.80 0.41 -39.13
C GLN A 392 -14.98 0.02 -40.61
N SER A 393 -14.30 -1.07 -41.01
CA SER A 393 -14.36 -1.59 -42.38
C SER A 393 -15.71 -2.26 -42.61
N ASP A 394 -16.26 -2.05 -43.81
CA ASP A 394 -17.57 -2.51 -44.28
C ASP A 394 -17.42 -2.69 -45.80
N THR A 395 -16.93 -3.88 -46.18
CA THR A 395 -16.42 -4.16 -47.52
C THR A 395 -17.52 -4.14 -48.57
N ASP A 396 -18.72 -4.60 -48.23
CA ASP A 396 -19.86 -4.68 -49.14
C ASP A 396 -20.86 -3.51 -48.98
N GLY A 397 -20.77 -2.76 -47.88
CA GLY A 397 -21.57 -1.57 -47.60
C GLY A 397 -22.97 -1.87 -47.06
N ASP A 398 -23.20 -3.02 -46.41
CA ASP A 398 -24.51 -3.38 -45.86
C ASP A 398 -24.80 -2.80 -44.47
N GLY A 399 -23.75 -2.27 -43.81
CA GLY A 399 -23.81 -1.61 -42.51
C GLY A 399 -23.43 -2.50 -41.33
N LEU A 400 -23.10 -3.78 -41.54
CA LEU A 400 -22.31 -4.58 -40.61
C LEU A 400 -20.82 -4.42 -40.96
N GLY A 401 -19.95 -4.36 -39.95
CA GLY A 401 -18.52 -4.30 -40.22
C GLY A 401 -17.90 -5.68 -40.47
N ASP A 402 -16.78 -5.71 -41.19
CA ASP A 402 -16.05 -6.95 -41.54
C ASP A 402 -15.66 -7.81 -40.31
N ALA A 403 -15.64 -7.23 -39.11
CA ALA A 403 -15.33 -7.97 -37.88
C ALA A 403 -16.51 -8.78 -37.32
N CYS A 404 -17.73 -8.42 -37.68
CA CYS A 404 -18.97 -8.99 -37.16
C CYS A 404 -19.98 -9.37 -38.26
N ASP A 405 -19.66 -9.12 -39.52
CA ASP A 405 -20.28 -9.79 -40.66
C ASP A 405 -19.74 -11.22 -40.79
N GLY A 406 -20.50 -12.09 -41.45
CA GLY A 406 -20.08 -13.47 -41.72
C GLY A 406 -19.94 -13.78 -43.21
N ASP A 407 -20.01 -12.75 -44.06
CA ASP A 407 -19.89 -12.76 -45.53
C ASP A 407 -19.49 -11.33 -45.96
N ASP A 408 -18.25 -10.94 -45.66
CA ASP A 408 -17.74 -9.54 -45.72
C ASP A 408 -17.88 -8.89 -47.11
N ASP A 409 -17.91 -9.69 -48.18
CA ASP A 409 -18.03 -9.22 -49.55
C ASP A 409 -19.38 -9.56 -50.22
N ASN A 410 -20.26 -10.21 -49.47
CA ASN A 410 -21.63 -10.60 -49.81
C ASN A 410 -21.75 -11.35 -51.15
N ASP A 411 -20.77 -12.23 -51.43
CA ASP A 411 -20.72 -13.05 -52.64
C ASP A 411 -21.53 -14.36 -52.53
N ALA A 412 -22.08 -14.63 -51.34
CA ALA A 412 -22.81 -15.82 -50.92
C ALA A 412 -21.94 -17.00 -50.45
N SER A 413 -20.67 -16.74 -50.13
CA SER A 413 -19.74 -17.65 -49.46
C SER A 413 -19.39 -17.02 -48.11
N SER A 414 -19.64 -17.70 -47.00
CA SER A 414 -19.25 -17.16 -45.69
C SER A 414 -17.73 -17.09 -45.57
N ASP A 415 -17.18 -16.16 -44.80
CA ASP A 415 -15.72 -15.95 -44.70
C ASP A 415 -14.92 -17.21 -44.33
N GLU A 416 -15.50 -18.12 -43.52
CA GLU A 416 -14.88 -19.40 -43.17
C GLU A 416 -14.69 -20.36 -44.37
N ASP A 417 -15.53 -20.23 -45.39
CA ASP A 417 -15.57 -21.06 -46.60
C ASP A 417 -15.11 -20.28 -47.85
N ASP A 418 -14.78 -18.99 -47.72
CA ASP A 418 -14.39 -18.10 -48.81
C ASP A 418 -12.85 -18.03 -48.97
N ASN A 419 -12.36 -18.32 -50.17
CA ASN A 419 -10.93 -18.22 -50.49
C ASN A 419 -10.49 -16.80 -50.92
N CYS A 420 -11.41 -15.84 -50.97
CA CYS A 420 -11.19 -14.40 -51.09
C CYS A 420 -12.21 -13.59 -50.26
N PRO A 421 -12.20 -13.65 -48.92
CA PRO A 421 -13.26 -13.09 -48.06
C PRO A 421 -13.62 -11.60 -48.27
N LEU A 422 -12.69 -10.79 -48.82
CA LEU A 422 -12.90 -9.36 -49.06
C LEU A 422 -13.08 -8.99 -50.54
N VAL A 423 -13.15 -9.98 -51.44
CA VAL A 423 -13.16 -9.75 -52.90
C VAL A 423 -14.15 -10.69 -53.59
N PRO A 424 -15.31 -10.17 -54.04
CA PRO A 424 -16.40 -11.04 -54.50
C PRO A 424 -15.99 -11.99 -55.62
N ASN A 425 -16.04 -13.29 -55.33
CA ASN A 425 -15.67 -14.36 -56.23
C ASN A 425 -16.57 -15.61 -56.10
N PRO A 426 -17.89 -15.53 -56.41
CA PRO A 426 -18.88 -16.56 -56.06
C PRO A 426 -18.64 -17.98 -56.61
N GLU A 427 -17.68 -18.14 -57.52
CA GLU A 427 -17.28 -19.40 -58.12
C GLU A 427 -16.10 -20.07 -57.38
N GLN A 428 -15.47 -19.39 -56.41
CA GLN A 428 -14.44 -19.90 -55.50
C GLN A 428 -13.31 -20.64 -56.24
N THR A 429 -12.88 -20.07 -57.37
CA THR A 429 -11.84 -20.66 -58.23
C THR A 429 -10.46 -20.43 -57.63
N ASP A 430 -9.67 -21.49 -57.50
CA ASP A 430 -8.27 -21.51 -57.05
C ASP A 430 -7.49 -22.43 -58.01
N ALA A 431 -6.73 -21.83 -58.92
CA ALA A 431 -6.13 -22.52 -60.05
C ALA A 431 -4.87 -23.33 -59.71
N ASP A 432 -4.08 -22.90 -58.73
CA ASP A 432 -2.82 -23.55 -58.32
C ASP A 432 -2.92 -24.32 -57.00
N GLY A 433 -3.99 -24.13 -56.25
CA GLY A 433 -4.37 -24.94 -55.09
C GLY A 433 -3.68 -24.52 -53.80
N ASP A 434 -3.25 -23.25 -53.70
CA ASP A 434 -2.56 -22.71 -52.53
C ASP A 434 -3.52 -22.27 -51.41
N GLY A 435 -4.82 -22.19 -51.69
CA GLY A 435 -5.88 -21.80 -50.76
C GLY A 435 -6.31 -20.33 -50.89
N LEU A 436 -5.69 -19.53 -51.75
CA LEU A 436 -6.14 -18.20 -52.14
C LEU A 436 -6.90 -18.29 -53.47
N GLY A 437 -8.02 -17.57 -53.60
CA GLY A 437 -8.79 -17.58 -54.84
C GLY A 437 -8.16 -16.74 -55.95
N ASP A 438 -8.38 -17.13 -57.20
CA ASP A 438 -7.91 -16.43 -58.41
C ASP A 438 -8.28 -14.93 -58.45
N ALA A 439 -9.31 -14.51 -57.69
CA ALA A 439 -9.80 -13.14 -57.64
C ALA A 439 -8.96 -12.22 -56.74
N CYS A 440 -8.33 -12.79 -55.70
CA CYS A 440 -7.48 -12.11 -54.73
C CYS A 440 -6.01 -12.53 -54.85
N ASP A 441 -5.70 -13.60 -55.60
CA ASP A 441 -4.36 -14.00 -56.00
C ASP A 441 -3.90 -13.23 -57.26
N ALA A 442 -3.47 -11.99 -57.03
CA ALA A 442 -2.95 -11.12 -58.08
C ALA A 442 -1.42 -10.94 -58.00
N GLY A 443 -0.62 -12.01 -57.99
CA GLY A 443 0.83 -11.86 -58.21
C GLY A 443 1.79 -12.98 -57.78
N ALA A 444 1.35 -14.01 -57.06
CA ALA A 444 2.26 -14.89 -56.34
C ALA A 444 2.73 -16.09 -57.20
N LEU A 445 3.95 -16.01 -57.74
CA LEU A 445 4.75 -17.22 -57.90
C LEU A 445 5.72 -17.21 -56.71
N ASP A 446 5.35 -17.88 -55.63
CA ASP A 446 6.23 -18.29 -54.54
C ASP A 446 6.49 -19.79 -54.77
N ARG A 447 7.65 -20.13 -55.33
CA ARG A 447 7.89 -21.49 -55.83
C ARG A 447 8.16 -22.50 -54.73
N ASP A 448 8.69 -22.07 -53.61
CA ASP A 448 9.10 -22.96 -52.53
C ASP A 448 8.28 -22.81 -51.25
N ASN A 449 7.32 -21.89 -51.27
CA ASN A 449 6.27 -21.67 -50.28
C ASN A 449 6.84 -21.26 -48.92
N ASP A 450 7.86 -20.42 -48.93
CA ASP A 450 8.46 -19.87 -47.72
C ASP A 450 7.85 -18.53 -47.29
N GLY A 451 6.99 -17.95 -48.12
CA GLY A 451 6.31 -16.67 -47.87
C GLY A 451 7.03 -15.46 -48.49
N VAL A 452 8.09 -15.67 -49.27
CA VAL A 452 8.79 -14.64 -50.05
C VAL A 452 8.58 -14.90 -51.54
N GLU A 453 8.07 -13.91 -52.27
CA GLU A 453 7.80 -14.07 -53.71
C GLU A 453 9.11 -14.27 -54.51
N ASP A 454 9.09 -15.12 -55.56
CA ASP A 454 10.25 -15.46 -56.43
C ASP A 454 11.07 -14.24 -56.92
N GLY A 455 10.43 -13.06 -57.04
CA GLY A 455 11.05 -11.82 -57.52
C GLY A 455 11.80 -11.01 -56.46
N SER A 456 11.55 -11.31 -55.18
CA SER A 456 12.14 -10.68 -54.01
C SER A 456 12.94 -11.66 -53.15
N ASP A 457 12.80 -12.95 -53.43
CA ASP A 457 13.47 -14.06 -52.77
C ASP A 457 14.95 -14.18 -53.23
N ASN A 458 15.89 -14.15 -52.29
CA ASN A 458 17.33 -14.38 -52.53
C ASN A 458 17.70 -15.88 -52.62
N CYS A 459 16.75 -16.78 -52.35
CA CYS A 459 16.82 -18.20 -52.67
C CYS A 459 15.51 -18.76 -53.27
N PRO A 460 15.11 -18.40 -54.53
CA PRO A 460 13.83 -18.73 -55.21
C PRO A 460 13.43 -20.21 -55.39
N SER A 461 14.09 -21.13 -54.72
CA SER A 461 13.84 -22.57 -54.77
C SER A 461 14.26 -23.30 -53.50
N THR A 462 14.77 -22.59 -52.50
CA THR A 462 15.17 -23.12 -51.20
C THR A 462 14.56 -22.22 -50.11
N PRO A 463 13.58 -22.72 -49.34
CA PRO A 463 12.87 -21.91 -48.34
C PRO A 463 13.81 -21.26 -47.32
N ASN A 464 13.77 -19.93 -47.23
CA ASN A 464 14.54 -19.09 -46.30
C ASN A 464 13.80 -17.78 -45.99
N VAL A 465 12.72 -17.88 -45.22
CA VAL A 465 11.84 -16.76 -44.82
C VAL A 465 12.57 -15.54 -44.25
N ASP A 466 13.72 -15.77 -43.61
CA ASP A 466 14.54 -14.72 -43.00
C ASP A 466 15.40 -13.93 -43.99
N GLN A 467 15.56 -14.45 -45.22
CA GLN A 467 16.28 -13.82 -46.33
C GLN A 467 17.69 -13.37 -45.91
N SER A 468 18.34 -14.18 -45.08
CA SER A 468 19.71 -13.93 -44.63
C SER A 468 20.67 -13.97 -45.83
N ASP A 469 21.63 -13.06 -45.82
CA ASP A 469 22.59 -12.76 -46.89
C ASP A 469 23.76 -12.00 -46.23
N ILE A 470 24.67 -12.76 -45.62
CA ILE A 470 25.70 -12.25 -44.70
C ILE A 470 26.73 -11.38 -45.44
N ASP A 471 27.14 -11.79 -46.63
CA ASP A 471 28.12 -11.10 -47.45
C ASP A 471 27.53 -10.05 -48.42
N ARG A 472 26.21 -10.09 -48.62
CA ARG A 472 25.43 -9.19 -49.47
C ARG A 472 25.76 -9.30 -50.95
N ASP A 473 26.11 -10.49 -51.41
CA ASP A 473 26.34 -10.75 -52.81
C ASP A 473 25.04 -11.01 -53.62
N GLY A 474 23.95 -11.30 -52.89
CA GLY A 474 22.59 -11.43 -53.39
C GLY A 474 22.10 -12.87 -53.56
N ASP A 475 22.97 -13.86 -53.33
CA ASP A 475 22.56 -15.24 -53.04
C ASP A 475 22.34 -15.37 -51.52
N GLY A 476 21.22 -15.96 -51.08
CA GLY A 476 20.95 -16.09 -49.64
C GLY A 476 21.73 -17.23 -48.98
N ASP A 477 22.02 -17.12 -47.68
CA ASP A 477 22.80 -18.11 -46.91
C ASP A 477 22.26 -19.56 -47.05
N ALA A 478 20.94 -19.71 -47.28
CA ALA A 478 20.32 -21.03 -47.47
C ALA A 478 20.68 -21.70 -48.81
N CYS A 479 21.16 -20.95 -49.78
CA CYS A 479 21.52 -21.39 -51.12
C CYS A 479 22.92 -20.95 -51.58
N ASP A 480 23.70 -20.31 -50.71
CA ASP A 480 25.14 -20.07 -50.86
C ASP A 480 25.96 -21.25 -50.28
N ASP A 481 27.20 -21.40 -50.74
CA ASP A 481 28.18 -22.41 -50.26
C ASP A 481 29.36 -21.74 -49.49
N ASP A 482 29.40 -20.41 -49.37
CA ASP A 482 30.45 -19.58 -48.72
C ASP A 482 29.81 -18.29 -48.14
N ASP A 483 29.02 -18.43 -47.07
CA ASP A 483 28.11 -17.40 -46.50
C ASP A 483 28.77 -16.04 -46.20
N ASP A 484 30.08 -16.01 -45.90
CA ASP A 484 30.82 -14.79 -45.56
C ASP A 484 31.88 -14.36 -46.61
N ASN A 485 31.93 -15.10 -47.72
CA ASN A 485 32.80 -14.89 -48.89
C ASN A 485 34.30 -14.72 -48.55
N ASP A 486 34.78 -15.40 -47.49
CA ASP A 486 36.18 -15.36 -47.08
C ASP A 486 37.10 -16.32 -47.88
N GLY A 487 36.47 -17.25 -48.61
CA GLY A 487 37.11 -18.26 -49.45
C GLY A 487 37.23 -19.65 -48.81
N ALA A 488 36.75 -19.83 -47.58
CA ALA A 488 36.50 -21.11 -46.94
C ALA A 488 35.02 -21.48 -47.10
N PRO A 489 34.68 -22.56 -47.83
CA PRO A 489 33.27 -22.94 -47.97
C PRO A 489 32.70 -23.38 -46.63
N ASP A 490 31.41 -23.14 -46.38
CA ASP A 490 30.72 -23.36 -45.09
C ASP A 490 31.04 -24.70 -44.42
N ALA A 491 31.16 -25.75 -45.23
CA ALA A 491 31.45 -27.11 -44.77
C ALA A 491 32.87 -27.29 -44.18
N ALA A 492 33.76 -26.34 -44.40
CA ALA A 492 35.14 -26.31 -43.96
C ALA A 492 35.52 -25.00 -43.23
N ASP A 493 34.54 -24.12 -43.00
CA ASP A 493 34.72 -22.85 -42.31
C ASP A 493 34.48 -22.99 -40.81
N ASN A 494 35.48 -22.63 -40.00
CA ASN A 494 35.37 -22.63 -38.54
C ASN A 494 34.74 -21.35 -37.97
N CYS A 495 34.45 -20.35 -38.80
CA CYS A 495 33.66 -19.17 -38.47
C CYS A 495 32.66 -18.78 -39.58
N LEU A 496 31.71 -19.66 -39.87
CA LEU A 496 30.65 -19.58 -40.90
C LEU A 496 30.04 -18.19 -41.22
N PHE A 497 29.98 -17.29 -40.23
CA PHE A 497 29.30 -15.99 -40.37
C PHE A 497 30.25 -14.79 -40.23
N LEU A 498 31.56 -15.04 -40.11
CA LEU A 498 32.57 -14.04 -39.77
C LEU A 498 33.88 -14.33 -40.51
N SER A 499 34.08 -13.60 -41.60
CA SER A 499 35.20 -13.78 -42.52
C SER A 499 36.55 -13.95 -41.82
N ASN A 500 37.13 -15.14 -41.83
CA ASN A 500 38.43 -15.46 -41.28
C ASN A 500 39.27 -16.34 -42.23
N PRO A 501 39.79 -15.80 -43.36
CA PRO A 501 40.42 -16.61 -44.40
C PRO A 501 41.62 -17.47 -43.95
N SER A 502 42.21 -17.18 -42.78
CA SER A 502 43.30 -17.95 -42.19
C SER A 502 42.84 -19.20 -41.43
N GLN A 503 41.56 -19.27 -41.06
CA GLN A 503 40.94 -20.42 -40.38
C GLN A 503 41.73 -20.81 -39.12
N SER A 504 42.14 -19.79 -38.35
CA SER A 504 42.87 -19.96 -37.10
C SER A 504 41.94 -20.58 -36.05
N ASP A 505 42.47 -21.51 -35.26
CA ASP A 505 41.78 -22.31 -34.23
C ASP A 505 42.87 -22.73 -33.23
N THR A 506 43.05 -21.90 -32.21
CA THR A 506 44.21 -21.92 -31.31
C THR A 506 44.15 -23.09 -30.32
N ASP A 507 42.97 -23.49 -29.89
CA ASP A 507 42.75 -24.59 -28.97
C ASP A 507 42.39 -25.93 -29.68
N GLY A 508 42.05 -25.89 -30.96
CA GLY A 508 41.72 -27.03 -31.80
C GLY A 508 40.33 -27.61 -31.53
N ASP A 509 39.40 -26.83 -30.99
CA ASP A 509 38.05 -27.30 -30.67
C ASP A 509 37.09 -27.30 -31.88
N GLY A 510 37.48 -26.62 -32.96
CA GLY A 510 36.77 -26.52 -34.22
C GLY A 510 35.98 -25.23 -34.41
N GLN A 511 35.92 -24.34 -33.42
CA GLN A 511 35.52 -22.95 -33.56
C GLN A 511 36.77 -22.11 -33.90
N GLY A 512 36.65 -21.14 -34.81
CA GLY A 512 37.79 -20.29 -35.15
C GLY A 512 37.98 -19.14 -34.18
N ASP A 513 39.23 -18.70 -33.97
CA ASP A 513 39.60 -17.62 -33.05
C ASP A 513 38.80 -16.31 -33.27
N ARG A 514 38.23 -16.11 -34.47
CA ARG A 514 37.46 -14.88 -34.77
C ARG A 514 36.04 -14.90 -34.17
N CYS A 515 35.52 -16.09 -33.98
CA CYS A 515 34.15 -16.34 -33.55
C CYS A 515 34.11 -17.15 -32.24
N ASP A 516 35.26 -17.43 -31.64
CA ASP A 516 35.42 -17.91 -30.28
C ASP A 516 35.48 -16.70 -29.31
N ASP A 517 34.99 -16.90 -28.08
CA ASP A 517 35.08 -15.90 -27.01
C ASP A 517 36.22 -16.22 -26.01
N ASP A 518 36.89 -17.38 -26.15
CA ASP A 518 37.99 -17.90 -25.32
C ASP A 518 38.96 -18.71 -26.21
N ASP A 519 39.77 -17.99 -27.01
CA ASP A 519 40.61 -18.53 -28.10
C ASP A 519 41.54 -19.70 -27.70
N ASP A 520 41.95 -19.78 -26.44
CA ASP A 520 42.85 -20.82 -25.92
C ASP A 520 42.21 -21.80 -24.91
N ASN A 521 40.91 -21.62 -24.67
CA ASN A 521 40.04 -22.42 -23.81
C ASN A 521 40.58 -22.62 -22.38
N ASP A 522 41.27 -21.62 -21.82
CA ASP A 522 41.77 -21.68 -20.45
C ASP A 522 40.71 -21.36 -19.39
N GLY A 523 39.58 -20.80 -19.82
CA GLY A 523 38.47 -20.35 -19.00
C GLY A 523 38.48 -18.86 -18.67
N ALA A 524 39.28 -18.05 -19.34
CA ALA A 524 39.26 -16.59 -19.31
C ALA A 524 38.85 -16.07 -20.70
N PRO A 525 37.69 -15.38 -20.83
CA PRO A 525 37.27 -14.85 -22.13
C PRO A 525 38.25 -13.81 -22.66
N ASP A 526 38.46 -13.72 -23.98
CA ASP A 526 39.52 -12.90 -24.62
C ASP A 526 39.51 -11.44 -24.17
N ALA A 527 38.32 -10.88 -23.94
CA ALA A 527 38.16 -9.49 -23.48
C ALA A 527 38.75 -9.23 -22.08
N ALA A 528 38.95 -10.29 -21.29
CA ALA A 528 39.51 -10.28 -19.95
C ALA A 528 40.82 -11.09 -19.85
N ASP A 529 41.20 -11.79 -20.90
CA ASP A 529 42.42 -12.58 -20.98
C ASP A 529 43.63 -11.69 -21.29
N ASN A 530 44.65 -11.74 -20.44
CA ASN A 530 45.90 -11.03 -20.67
C ASN A 530 46.90 -11.81 -21.55
N CYS A 531 46.55 -13.01 -22.01
CA CYS A 531 47.20 -13.85 -23.00
C CYS A 531 46.20 -14.64 -23.87
N PRO A 532 45.37 -13.98 -24.71
CA PRO A 532 44.25 -14.63 -25.41
C PRO A 532 44.60 -15.87 -26.22
N LEU A 533 45.81 -15.93 -26.81
CA LEU A 533 46.23 -17.06 -27.65
C LEU A 533 47.09 -18.10 -26.90
N LEU A 534 47.23 -18.01 -25.57
CA LEU A 534 48.12 -18.88 -24.81
C LEU A 534 47.68 -19.15 -23.37
N SER A 535 47.11 -20.35 -23.19
CA SER A 535 46.46 -20.78 -21.96
C SER A 535 47.22 -20.46 -20.69
N ASN A 536 46.63 -19.62 -19.86
CA ASN A 536 47.16 -19.08 -18.63
C ASN A 536 46.10 -18.77 -17.56
N ARG A 537 45.13 -19.66 -17.33
CA ARG A 537 44.02 -19.59 -16.34
C ARG A 537 44.23 -18.80 -15.03
N GLY A 538 45.46 -18.71 -14.53
CA GLY A 538 45.83 -17.89 -13.37
C GLY A 538 45.86 -16.38 -13.63
N GLN A 539 45.83 -15.95 -14.90
CA GLN A 539 45.85 -14.57 -15.39
C GLN A 539 46.93 -13.73 -14.69
N GLU A 540 48.07 -14.34 -14.36
CA GLU A 540 49.13 -13.67 -13.62
C GLU A 540 49.78 -12.58 -14.47
N ASP A 541 49.81 -11.35 -13.95
CA ASP A 541 50.52 -10.21 -14.52
C ASP A 541 51.34 -9.55 -13.41
N ALA A 542 52.62 -9.92 -13.33
CA ALA A 542 53.49 -9.51 -12.23
C ALA A 542 53.99 -8.06 -12.36
N ASN A 543 54.04 -7.51 -13.58
CA ASN A 543 54.53 -6.15 -13.84
C ASN A 543 53.38 -5.13 -14.01
N GLY A 544 52.15 -5.60 -14.18
CA GLY A 544 50.92 -4.81 -14.28
C GLY A 544 50.78 -4.05 -15.61
N ASP A 545 51.39 -4.53 -16.69
CA ASP A 545 51.35 -3.86 -17.99
C ASP A 545 50.19 -4.30 -18.89
N GLY A 546 49.40 -5.29 -18.45
CA GLY A 546 48.24 -5.82 -19.16
C GLY A 546 48.56 -7.00 -20.09
N VAL A 547 49.83 -7.40 -20.22
CA VAL A 547 50.24 -8.64 -20.89
C VAL A 547 50.60 -9.68 -19.82
N GLY A 548 49.99 -10.85 -19.87
CA GLY A 548 50.19 -11.88 -18.85
C GLY A 548 51.60 -12.45 -18.85
N ASP A 549 52.06 -12.87 -17.68
CA ASP A 549 53.35 -13.54 -17.46
C ASP A 549 53.53 -14.76 -18.39
N ALA A 550 52.44 -15.38 -18.85
CA ALA A 550 52.43 -16.55 -19.73
C ALA A 550 52.78 -16.22 -21.19
N CYS A 551 52.45 -15.04 -21.68
CA CYS A 551 52.72 -14.56 -23.04
C CYS A 551 53.76 -13.40 -23.09
N ALA A 552 54.18 -12.85 -21.95
CA ALA A 552 55.26 -11.86 -21.85
C ALA A 552 56.68 -12.48 -21.91
N CYS A 553 57.69 -11.71 -22.34
CA CYS A 553 59.08 -12.21 -22.45
C CYS A 553 60.05 -11.74 -21.35
N ASP A 554 59.69 -10.70 -20.60
CA ASP A 554 60.57 -9.97 -19.69
C ASP A 554 60.17 -10.06 -18.21
N ALA A 555 58.95 -10.50 -17.91
CA ALA A 555 58.42 -10.65 -16.56
C ALA A 555 57.69 -12.00 -16.38
N PRO A 556 58.36 -13.07 -15.88
CA PRO A 556 59.80 -13.19 -15.70
C PRO A 556 60.54 -13.38 -17.04
N PRO A 557 61.85 -13.04 -17.12
CA PRO A 557 62.62 -13.20 -18.36
C PRO A 557 62.61 -14.65 -18.87
N LYS A 558 62.11 -14.86 -20.09
CA LYS A 558 62.02 -16.18 -20.73
C LYS A 558 63.21 -16.45 -21.66
N PRO A 559 63.62 -17.72 -21.84
CA PRO A 559 64.64 -18.09 -22.82
C PRO A 559 64.22 -17.74 -24.25
N ASP A 560 65.20 -17.41 -25.10
CA ASP A 560 64.95 -17.17 -26.52
C ASP A 560 64.28 -18.41 -27.17
N GLY A 561 63.24 -18.19 -27.97
CA GLY A 561 62.43 -19.23 -28.60
C GLY A 561 61.22 -19.72 -27.79
N THR A 562 60.95 -19.14 -26.61
CA THR A 562 59.70 -19.43 -25.88
C THR A 562 58.52 -18.74 -26.59
N PRO A 563 57.37 -19.41 -26.78
CA PRO A 563 56.17 -18.78 -27.31
C PRO A 563 55.78 -17.55 -26.49
N CYS A 564 55.33 -16.53 -27.19
CA CYS A 564 54.82 -15.28 -26.65
C CYS A 564 53.81 -14.72 -27.64
N ASP A 565 53.15 -13.62 -27.28
CA ASP A 565 52.29 -12.86 -28.18
C ASP A 565 52.77 -11.40 -28.14
N ASP A 566 53.08 -10.82 -29.30
CA ASP A 566 53.48 -9.41 -29.40
C ASP A 566 52.31 -8.46 -29.72
N GLY A 567 51.10 -9.01 -29.83
CA GLY A 567 49.87 -8.31 -30.16
C GLY A 567 49.78 -7.86 -31.61
N ASP A 568 50.70 -8.30 -32.49
CA ASP A 568 50.58 -8.12 -33.94
C ASP A 568 49.89 -9.33 -34.57
N PRO A 569 48.59 -9.24 -34.89
CA PRO A 569 47.84 -10.35 -35.48
C PRO A 569 48.30 -10.70 -36.91
N CYS A 570 49.27 -9.96 -37.48
CA CYS A 570 49.87 -10.27 -38.77
C CYS A 570 51.12 -11.14 -38.70
N THR A 571 51.51 -11.60 -37.51
CA THR A 571 52.59 -12.55 -37.31
C THR A 571 52.10 -13.83 -36.66
N LEU A 572 52.70 -14.94 -37.07
CA LEU A 572 52.38 -16.29 -36.61
C LEU A 572 53.57 -16.86 -35.84
N ALA A 573 53.27 -17.57 -34.76
CA ALA A 573 54.25 -18.30 -33.95
C ALA A 573 55.36 -17.39 -33.38
N ASP A 574 54.96 -16.37 -32.64
CA ASP A 574 55.87 -15.39 -32.06
C ASP A 574 56.71 -16.00 -30.95
N ALA A 575 57.93 -15.47 -30.80
CA ALA A 575 58.88 -16.03 -29.85
C ALA A 575 59.77 -14.97 -29.22
N CYS A 576 60.14 -15.21 -27.96
CA CYS A 576 61.06 -14.34 -27.25
C CYS A 576 62.44 -14.33 -27.93
N ASP A 577 63.01 -13.14 -28.15
CA ASP A 577 64.40 -12.95 -28.58
C ASP A 577 65.03 -11.73 -27.89
N GLY A 578 65.90 -12.00 -26.92
CA GLY A 578 66.57 -10.98 -26.12
C GLY A 578 65.65 -10.33 -25.09
N GLY A 579 64.65 -11.07 -24.59
CA GLY A 579 63.66 -10.59 -23.61
C GLY A 579 62.54 -9.72 -24.21
N VAL A 580 62.37 -9.75 -25.53
CA VAL A 580 61.29 -9.05 -26.25
C VAL A 580 60.56 -10.08 -27.09
N CYS A 581 59.23 -10.06 -27.09
CA CYS A 581 58.45 -10.89 -28.01
C CYS A 581 58.64 -10.38 -29.43
N ARG A 582 58.97 -11.28 -30.36
CA ARG A 582 59.15 -10.92 -31.77
C ARG A 582 58.25 -11.78 -32.64
N GLY A 583 57.46 -11.07 -33.44
CA GLY A 583 56.72 -11.57 -34.58
C GLY A 583 57.45 -12.64 -35.37
N GLY A 584 56.82 -13.79 -35.53
CA GLY A 584 57.31 -14.92 -36.31
C GLY A 584 57.09 -14.77 -37.82
N ALA A 585 56.55 -15.80 -38.47
CA ALA A 585 56.28 -15.75 -39.91
C ALA A 585 55.07 -14.85 -40.19
N PRO A 586 55.07 -13.97 -41.20
CA PRO A 586 53.91 -13.15 -41.49
C PRO A 586 52.74 -13.98 -42.03
N VAL A 587 51.52 -13.57 -41.70
CA VAL A 587 50.28 -14.14 -42.30
C VAL A 587 50.34 -14.00 -43.83
N GLU A 588 50.22 -15.13 -44.53
CA GLU A 588 50.23 -15.17 -46.00
C GLU A 588 48.83 -14.95 -46.56
N CYS A 589 48.57 -13.75 -47.08
CA CYS A 589 47.28 -13.45 -47.72
C CYS A 589 47.16 -14.03 -49.13
N ALA A 590 46.00 -14.62 -49.44
CA ALA A 590 45.67 -15.11 -50.77
C ALA A 590 45.81 -14.00 -51.84
N PRO A 591 46.39 -14.28 -53.02
CA PRO A 591 46.57 -13.27 -54.05
C PRO A 591 45.20 -12.81 -54.57
N SER A 592 45.02 -11.50 -54.65
CA SER A 592 43.76 -10.80 -54.99
C SER A 592 43.21 -11.03 -56.41
N GLY A 593 43.74 -12.01 -57.14
CA GLY A 593 43.33 -12.36 -58.50
C GLY A 593 43.65 -11.32 -59.59
N ASN A 594 44.02 -10.08 -59.23
CA ASN A 594 44.30 -9.00 -60.18
C ASN A 594 45.48 -8.11 -59.75
N VAL A 595 46.09 -7.39 -60.70
CA VAL A 595 47.31 -6.59 -60.48
C VAL A 595 47.07 -5.25 -59.76
N CYS A 596 45.82 -4.80 -59.68
CA CYS A 596 45.43 -3.50 -59.11
C CYS A 596 45.05 -3.53 -57.64
N THR A 597 44.96 -4.72 -57.06
CA THR A 597 44.87 -4.93 -55.62
C THR A 597 46.05 -5.79 -55.16
N ALA A 598 46.43 -5.68 -53.90
CA ALA A 598 47.31 -6.62 -53.24
C ALA A 598 46.67 -6.98 -51.90
N ALA A 599 46.57 -8.26 -51.59
CA ALA A 599 46.14 -8.68 -50.27
C ALA A 599 47.27 -8.43 -49.26
N ARG A 600 46.95 -7.74 -48.17
CA ARG A 600 47.86 -7.48 -47.06
C ARG A 600 47.11 -7.67 -45.75
N CYS A 601 47.78 -8.32 -44.80
CA CYS A 601 47.28 -8.43 -43.45
C CYS A 601 47.13 -7.04 -42.81
N HIS A 602 45.99 -6.81 -42.18
CA HIS A 602 45.64 -5.57 -41.52
C HIS A 602 46.24 -5.55 -40.10
N PRO A 603 47.12 -4.58 -39.78
CA PRO A 603 47.96 -4.59 -38.57
C PRO A 603 47.22 -4.37 -37.25
N ARG A 604 45.89 -4.42 -37.27
CA ARG A 604 45.03 -4.27 -36.08
C ARG A 604 44.06 -5.44 -35.91
N TYR A 605 43.77 -6.17 -36.97
CA TYR A 605 42.69 -7.17 -36.98
C TYR A 605 43.15 -8.52 -37.58
N GLY A 606 44.40 -8.64 -38.06
CA GLY A 606 44.90 -9.89 -38.68
C GLY A 606 44.33 -10.16 -40.07
N GLU A 607 43.30 -9.42 -40.49
CA GLU A 607 42.55 -9.65 -41.73
C GLU A 607 43.35 -9.38 -42.99
N CYS A 608 43.22 -10.27 -43.97
CA CYS A 608 43.78 -10.08 -45.30
C CYS A 608 42.96 -9.09 -46.14
N THR A 609 43.17 -7.80 -45.91
CA THR A 609 42.52 -6.74 -46.68
C THR A 609 43.13 -6.55 -48.06
N LEU A 610 42.29 -6.31 -49.06
CA LEU A 610 42.73 -5.92 -50.39
C LEU A 610 43.11 -4.44 -50.40
N VAL A 611 44.42 -4.14 -50.42
CA VAL A 611 44.88 -2.76 -50.58
C VAL A 611 45.01 -2.41 -52.07
N PRO A 612 44.53 -1.22 -52.48
CA PRO A 612 44.74 -0.74 -53.84
C PRO A 612 46.23 -0.54 -54.17
N ASN A 613 46.69 -1.11 -55.28
CA ASN A 613 48.02 -0.87 -55.84
C ASN A 613 48.03 0.37 -56.74
N GLU A 614 47.72 1.53 -56.14
CA GLU A 614 47.61 2.81 -56.85
C GLU A 614 48.86 3.11 -57.69
N GLY A 615 48.67 3.43 -58.97
CA GLY A 615 49.76 3.78 -59.87
C GLY A 615 50.51 2.59 -60.50
N ALA A 616 50.19 1.34 -60.13
CA ALA A 616 50.74 0.15 -60.79
C ALA A 616 50.23 0.03 -62.25
N ARG A 617 51.05 -0.56 -63.13
CA ARG A 617 50.66 -0.79 -64.53
C ARG A 617 49.78 -2.02 -64.62
N CYS A 618 48.60 -1.84 -65.19
CA CYS A 618 47.66 -2.91 -65.49
C CYS A 618 47.41 -2.99 -67.00
N PRO A 619 46.82 -4.09 -67.50
CA PRO A 619 46.55 -4.24 -68.93
C PRO A 619 45.63 -3.12 -69.45
N GLY A 620 46.20 -2.15 -70.17
CA GLY A 620 45.46 -1.05 -70.78
C GLY A 620 45.45 0.27 -69.99
N GLY A 621 46.14 0.35 -68.83
CA GLY A 621 46.15 1.57 -68.04
C GLY A 621 46.95 1.52 -66.75
N THR A 622 46.49 2.28 -65.76
CA THR A 622 47.09 2.45 -64.45
C THR A 622 46.04 2.18 -63.37
N CYS A 623 46.43 1.48 -62.31
CA CYS A 623 45.52 1.11 -61.23
C CYS A 623 45.05 2.35 -60.44
N VAL A 624 43.72 2.46 -60.27
CA VAL A 624 43.02 3.52 -59.51
C VAL A 624 41.86 2.89 -58.74
N ALA A 625 41.82 3.10 -57.42
CA ALA A 625 40.81 2.59 -56.48
C ALA A 625 40.57 1.08 -56.60
N GLY A 626 41.65 0.30 -56.70
CA GLY A 626 41.60 -1.18 -56.80
C GLY A 626 41.23 -1.71 -58.20
N GLY A 627 40.80 -0.85 -59.13
CA GLY A 627 40.50 -1.20 -60.53
C GLY A 627 41.56 -0.71 -61.51
N CYS A 628 41.57 -1.27 -62.74
CA CYS A 628 42.46 -0.81 -63.81
C CYS A 628 41.82 0.35 -64.59
N ALA A 629 42.28 1.59 -64.37
CA ALA A 629 41.81 2.75 -65.11
C ALA A 629 42.67 3.02 -66.36
N PRO A 630 42.09 3.27 -67.53
CA PRO A 630 42.86 3.51 -68.75
C PRO A 630 43.73 4.78 -68.68
N ASP A 631 44.92 4.75 -69.28
CA ASP A 631 45.79 5.94 -69.34
C ASP A 631 45.16 7.01 -70.23
N ASP A 632 44.71 8.12 -69.64
CA ASP A 632 44.21 9.25 -70.41
C ASP A 632 45.33 9.89 -71.25
N ALA A 633 45.32 9.56 -72.54
CA ALA A 633 46.07 10.25 -73.57
C ALA A 633 45.49 11.65 -73.81
N GLY A 634 45.82 12.59 -72.93
CA GLY A 634 46.14 13.97 -73.30
C GLY A 634 44.99 14.93 -73.68
N ASN A 635 44.90 15.97 -72.84
CA ASN A 635 44.95 17.39 -73.21
C ASN A 635 43.64 18.17 -73.38
N GLY A 636 43.25 18.90 -72.32
CA GLY A 636 43.28 20.37 -72.40
C GLY A 636 42.03 21.17 -71.97
N GLY A 637 41.98 21.56 -70.70
CA GLY A 637 41.87 23.00 -70.36
C GLY A 637 40.56 23.54 -69.77
N GLY A 638 40.63 23.93 -68.49
CA GLY A 638 39.77 24.92 -67.81
C GLY A 638 38.57 24.29 -67.09
N GLY A 639 38.37 24.39 -65.78
CA GLY A 639 38.79 25.40 -64.82
C GLY A 639 37.55 25.90 -64.08
N ALA A 640 37.34 25.32 -62.88
CA ALA A 640 36.56 25.82 -61.74
C ALA A 640 35.02 25.93 -61.83
N GLY A 641 34.35 25.10 -61.02
CA GLY A 641 33.53 25.58 -59.89
C GLY A 641 32.01 25.49 -60.04
N GLY A 642 31.37 24.80 -59.09
CA GLY A 642 29.98 25.05 -58.72
C GLY A 642 29.17 23.79 -58.42
N ASP A 643 28.88 23.57 -57.14
CA ASP A 643 27.91 22.62 -56.61
C ASP A 643 26.51 22.79 -57.21
N ALA A 644 25.85 21.68 -57.50
CA ALA A 644 24.40 21.52 -57.66
C ALA A 644 24.09 20.04 -57.37
N GLY A 645 23.07 19.62 -56.64
CA GLY A 645 21.95 20.30 -56.02
C GLY A 645 20.98 19.20 -55.60
N ALA A 646 20.48 19.27 -54.37
CA ALA A 646 19.43 18.39 -53.87
C ALA A 646 18.13 18.56 -54.69
N GLY A 647 17.47 17.44 -55.02
CA GLY A 647 16.10 17.40 -55.48
C GLY A 647 15.21 16.98 -54.32
N GLY A 648 14.33 17.88 -53.88
CA GLY A 648 13.26 17.61 -52.92
C GLY A 648 11.93 17.42 -53.62
N ASP A 649 11.10 16.57 -53.03
CA ASP A 649 9.69 16.35 -53.37
C ASP A 649 8.83 17.57 -53.02
N ALA A 650 7.84 17.82 -53.86
CA ALA A 650 6.82 18.84 -53.66
C ALA A 650 5.54 18.20 -53.11
N GLY A 651 5.28 18.43 -51.82
CA GLY A 651 3.93 18.41 -51.25
C GLY A 651 3.20 19.72 -51.53
N ASN A 652 1.88 19.67 -51.70
CA ASN A 652 1.02 20.84 -51.75
C ASN A 652 -0.17 20.62 -50.79
N GLY A 653 -0.26 21.45 -49.75
CA GLY A 653 -1.34 21.40 -48.75
C GLY A 653 -2.38 22.51 -48.90
N GLY A 654 -3.27 22.58 -47.90
CA GLY A 654 -3.66 23.84 -47.27
C GLY A 654 -5.00 24.47 -47.67
N ALA A 655 -6.04 24.13 -46.90
CA ALA A 655 -6.89 24.98 -46.05
C ALA A 655 -7.38 26.38 -46.48
N GLY A 656 -8.68 26.63 -46.24
CA GLY A 656 -9.09 27.61 -45.20
C GLY A 656 -9.94 28.83 -45.59
N GLY A 657 -11.19 28.85 -45.09
CA GLY A 657 -11.87 30.03 -44.51
C GLY A 657 -12.83 30.85 -45.39
N ASP A 658 -14.10 31.01 -44.97
CA ASP A 658 -14.61 32.24 -44.32
C ASP A 658 -16.10 32.12 -43.88
N SER A 659 -16.45 33.04 -42.99
CA SER A 659 -17.56 33.29 -42.06
C SER A 659 -19.02 33.52 -42.55
N GLY A 660 -19.98 33.11 -41.69
CA GLY A 660 -20.93 33.99 -40.97
C GLY A 660 -22.26 34.48 -41.63
N ALA A 661 -23.38 34.19 -40.94
CA ALA A 661 -24.53 35.07 -40.59
C ALA A 661 -25.96 34.58 -40.96
N GLY A 662 -26.76 34.29 -39.91
CA GLY A 662 -28.09 34.87 -39.60
C GLY A 662 -29.36 34.51 -40.42
N GLY A 663 -30.44 34.12 -39.71
CA GLY A 663 -31.83 34.29 -40.17
C GLY A 663 -32.89 33.40 -39.50
N ASP A 664 -33.76 34.03 -38.71
CA ASP A 664 -34.91 33.47 -37.95
C ASP A 664 -36.08 32.89 -38.78
N GLY A 665 -36.95 32.08 -38.13
CA GLY A 665 -38.35 31.92 -38.55
C GLY A 665 -39.28 31.00 -37.71
N GLY A 666 -40.00 31.57 -36.70
CA GLY A 666 -41.34 31.19 -36.17
C GLY A 666 -41.49 29.87 -35.39
N ASP A 667 -42.34 29.65 -34.38
CA ASP A 667 -43.53 30.29 -33.76
C ASP A 667 -43.68 29.64 -32.35
N ALA A 668 -43.70 30.35 -31.22
CA ALA A 668 -44.85 30.92 -30.48
C ALA A 668 -45.53 30.05 -29.39
N GLY A 669 -45.42 30.52 -28.13
CA GLY A 669 -46.33 30.31 -26.98
C GLY A 669 -45.59 29.90 -25.70
N SER A 670 -45.70 30.52 -24.52
CA SER A 670 -46.62 31.52 -23.96
C SER A 670 -46.00 32.24 -22.74
N GLY A 671 -46.61 33.38 -22.37
CA GLY A 671 -46.48 34.25 -21.16
C GLY A 671 -45.58 33.83 -19.99
N GLY A 672 -44.89 34.75 -19.30
CA GLY A 672 -45.24 36.12 -18.95
C GLY A 672 -45.06 36.29 -17.44
N GLY A 673 -44.36 37.33 -16.98
CA GLY A 673 -44.24 37.60 -15.54
C GLY A 673 -43.14 38.61 -15.19
N ASP A 674 -43.55 39.71 -14.57
CA ASP A 674 -42.82 40.96 -14.32
C ASP A 674 -41.92 40.95 -13.06
N ALA A 675 -40.99 41.92 -13.05
CA ALA A 675 -40.32 42.58 -11.90
C ALA A 675 -39.32 41.75 -11.05
N GLY A 676 -38.15 42.24 -10.64
CA GLY A 676 -37.55 43.57 -10.66
C GLY A 676 -36.58 43.70 -9.45
N ASN A 677 -35.61 44.62 -9.55
CA ASN A 677 -34.70 45.10 -8.48
C ASN A 677 -33.46 44.20 -8.20
N GLY A 678 -32.21 44.68 -8.06
CA GLY A 678 -31.64 46.03 -8.11
C GLY A 678 -30.30 46.08 -7.34
N GLY A 679 -29.28 46.73 -7.93
CA GLY A 679 -28.07 47.27 -7.25
C GLY A 679 -26.97 46.27 -6.85
N GLY A 680 -25.67 46.55 -6.95
CA GLY A 680 -24.93 47.76 -7.27
C GLY A 680 -23.49 47.67 -6.71
N GLY A 681 -22.55 48.36 -7.36
CA GLY A 681 -21.17 48.62 -6.89
C GLY A 681 -20.14 47.59 -7.39
N GLY A 682 -18.94 47.94 -7.85
CA GLY A 682 -18.21 49.21 -7.83
C GLY A 682 -16.71 48.90 -7.92
N ALA A 683 -16.12 49.25 -9.08
CA ALA A 683 -14.74 49.60 -9.47
C ALA A 683 -13.46 49.23 -8.66
N ASP A 684 -12.37 49.28 -9.44
CA ASP A 684 -10.91 49.36 -9.13
C ASP A 684 -10.19 48.00 -9.02
N GLY A 685 -9.03 47.75 -9.62
CA GLY A 685 -8.07 48.57 -10.36
C GLY A 685 -6.78 47.73 -10.54
N GLY A 686 -6.13 47.83 -11.70
CA GLY A 686 -5.07 46.91 -12.13
C GLY A 686 -3.70 47.01 -11.44
N GLY A 687 -2.82 46.07 -11.81
CA GLY A 687 -1.40 46.09 -11.50
C GLY A 687 -0.64 45.17 -12.47
N ALA A 688 0.34 45.73 -13.18
CA ALA A 688 1.17 45.04 -14.19
C ALA A 688 2.65 44.99 -13.79
N ALA A 689 3.31 43.93 -14.27
CA ALA A 689 4.76 43.75 -14.59
C ALA A 689 5.74 43.43 -13.44
N PRO A 690 6.98 42.89 -13.72
CA PRO A 690 7.62 42.59 -15.01
C PRO A 690 8.39 41.23 -15.13
N ARG A 691 8.77 40.90 -16.38
CA ARG A 691 9.84 39.94 -16.76
C ARG A 691 11.25 40.48 -16.46
N PRO A 692 12.28 39.61 -16.50
CA PRO A 692 13.42 39.86 -17.39
C PRO A 692 13.81 38.64 -18.24
N GLY A 693 14.37 38.89 -19.42
CA GLY A 693 14.89 37.88 -20.34
C GLY A 693 16.42 37.86 -20.45
N GLY A 694 16.94 36.90 -21.23
CA GLY A 694 18.30 36.97 -21.80
C GLY A 694 19.02 35.64 -22.10
N ALA A 695 18.75 35.07 -23.29
CA ALA A 695 19.65 34.43 -24.28
C ALA A 695 20.74 33.36 -23.94
N ASP A 696 20.50 32.13 -24.48
CA ASP A 696 21.30 31.22 -25.38
C ASP A 696 22.78 30.81 -25.09
N PRO A 697 23.34 29.66 -25.58
CA PRO A 697 22.80 28.66 -26.54
C PRO A 697 22.98 27.16 -26.19
N ARG A 698 22.32 26.33 -27.02
CA ARG A 698 22.35 24.86 -27.08
C ARG A 698 23.70 24.31 -27.58
N ALA A 699 24.15 23.20 -27.00
CA ALA A 699 25.04 22.22 -27.62
C ALA A 699 24.64 20.81 -27.17
N HIS A 700 24.53 19.89 -28.12
CA HIS A 700 24.13 18.49 -27.95
C HIS A 700 25.26 17.65 -27.33
N GLY A 701 24.90 16.65 -26.53
CA GLY A 701 25.80 15.60 -26.03
C GLY A 701 25.08 14.62 -25.12
N ASN A 702 24.60 13.50 -25.68
CA ASN A 702 24.25 12.27 -24.96
C ASN A 702 25.49 11.85 -24.13
N GLY A 703 25.45 11.44 -22.87
CA GLY A 703 24.38 10.79 -22.12
C GLY A 703 24.83 9.36 -21.82
N CYS A 704 25.66 9.16 -20.77
CA CYS A 704 25.74 7.97 -19.92
C CYS A 704 26.81 8.21 -18.82
N GLY A 705 26.35 8.44 -17.59
CA GLY A 705 27.21 8.76 -16.45
C GLY A 705 26.42 8.81 -15.15
N LEU A 706 26.25 7.62 -14.56
CA LEU A 706 25.99 7.24 -13.17
C LEU A 706 25.67 8.39 -12.18
N ALA A 707 24.44 8.36 -11.66
CA ALA A 707 24.05 9.12 -10.46
C ALA A 707 24.16 8.22 -9.22
N GLU A 708 25.06 8.58 -8.30
CA GLU A 708 25.01 8.15 -6.90
C GLU A 708 23.98 8.98 -6.13
N ARG A 709 23.06 8.32 -5.42
CA ARG A 709 22.50 8.66 -4.10
C ARG A 709 21.42 7.63 -3.77
N SER A 710 21.70 6.68 -2.87
CA SER A 710 21.63 6.79 -1.41
C SER A 710 20.25 6.39 -0.87
N ASP A 711 20.06 5.10 -0.67
CA ASP A 711 19.10 4.55 0.29
C ASP A 711 19.80 3.52 1.17
N GLY A 712 19.50 3.56 2.46
CA GLY A 712 19.75 2.46 3.39
C GLY A 712 18.60 2.41 4.40
N PRO A 713 18.56 1.42 5.31
CA PRO A 713 19.24 0.13 5.31
C PRO A 713 18.24 -1.05 5.26
N ALA A 714 18.56 -2.07 4.47
CA ALA A 714 17.91 -3.38 4.58
C ALA A 714 18.41 -4.11 5.83
N THR A 715 17.48 -4.59 6.66
CA THR A 715 17.78 -5.46 7.79
C THR A 715 17.70 -6.93 7.36
N SER A 716 18.85 -7.61 7.48
CA SER A 716 19.03 -8.97 8.00
C SER A 716 18.39 -10.15 7.25
N ALA A 717 19.24 -10.87 6.52
CA ALA A 717 19.01 -12.25 6.11
C ALA A 717 19.30 -13.27 7.23
N ALA A 718 18.49 -14.34 7.22
CA ALA A 718 18.77 -15.75 7.53
C ALA A 718 18.83 -16.27 8.98
N ALA A 719 17.89 -17.18 9.30
CA ALA A 719 18.14 -18.41 10.07
C ALA A 719 17.09 -19.53 9.80
N TRP A 720 17.54 -20.51 9.01
CA TRP A 720 17.20 -21.95 8.86
C TRP A 720 16.06 -22.67 9.65
N LEU A 721 15.34 -23.51 8.87
CA LEU A 721 14.73 -24.85 9.12
C LEU A 721 13.73 -25.09 10.27
N ALA A 722 12.49 -25.50 9.92
CA ALA A 722 11.99 -26.88 10.15
C ALA A 722 10.54 -27.12 9.69
N ALA A 723 10.37 -28.24 8.96
CA ALA A 723 9.32 -29.26 9.15
C ALA A 723 7.87 -29.08 8.64
N VAL A 724 7.60 -29.89 7.60
CA VAL A 724 6.50 -30.89 7.49
C VAL A 724 5.21 -30.50 6.76
N ALA A 725 5.03 -31.22 5.65
CA ALA A 725 3.85 -31.41 4.84
C ALA A 725 2.64 -32.00 5.59
N LEU A 726 1.43 -31.62 5.14
CA LEU A 726 0.28 -32.49 4.78
C LEU A 726 -1.01 -31.66 4.89
N LEU A 727 -1.82 -31.64 3.82
CA LEU A 727 -3.21 -32.14 3.83
C LEU A 727 -3.93 -31.82 2.50
N VAL A 728 -3.80 -32.74 1.54
CA VAL A 728 -4.87 -33.02 0.57
C VAL A 728 -5.66 -34.19 1.15
N GLY A 729 -6.98 -34.05 1.26
CA GLY A 729 -7.89 -35.18 1.17
C GLY A 729 -9.08 -35.20 2.12
N TRP A 730 -10.25 -35.25 1.48
CA TRP A 730 -11.51 -35.91 1.89
C TRP A 730 -12.52 -35.08 2.72
N ARG A 731 -13.80 -34.93 2.35
CA ARG A 731 -14.75 -35.86 1.67
C ARG A 731 -15.94 -35.13 1.01
N ARG A 732 -16.36 -35.64 -0.15
CA ARG A 732 -17.77 -35.63 -0.60
C ARG A 732 -18.60 -36.72 0.12
N ARG A 733 -19.92 -36.46 0.15
CA ARG A 733 -21.10 -37.31 0.46
C ARG A 733 -21.55 -37.37 1.94
N ARG A 734 -22.75 -36.83 2.21
CA ARG A 734 -24.02 -37.60 2.20
C ARG A 734 -25.25 -36.70 2.45
N ALA A 735 -26.32 -37.09 1.73
CA ALA A 735 -27.74 -36.75 1.88
C ALA A 735 -28.16 -35.39 1.31
#